data_AF-A0A8C7G4S5-F1
#
_entry.id   AF-A0A8C7G4S5-F1
#
_cell.length_a   1.000
_cell.length_b   1.000
_cell.length_c   1.000
_cell.angle_alpha   90.00
_cell.angle_beta   90.00
_cell.angle_gamma   90.00
#
_symmetry.space_group_name_H-M   'P 1'
#
loop_
_entity.id
_entity.type
_entity.pdbx_description
1 polymer ?
#
loop_
_entity_poly.entity_id
_entity_poly.type
_entity_poly.pdbx_seq_one_letter_code
_entity_poly.pdbx_strand_id
1 'polypeptide(L)'
;QDVRTLEIPAELSARLRSAAGRQHVSGVTEVAPPQVKAQNTLILPLDIDSYPFSRYANATLKDGWCQPQGYSLQRPLTSLEPEDAQTALEIHKLILRFAGDSDLSGWQEQMLGNYIVEQGQTRPPLRDEILAQLAHTTWGRESEEVALRGWLLLAYCLSTFTPSPALDKPLLKYVSDNGPGEYRSLCQHKLLTSLKLPSPASRLHPPSQLEWTTNQRRGNMVMDIHTFNEEKMTAEVESWTTGEQLASWLLHFRGLPEAPRGWSVSLLADEGWSDLAGCDFVLDLLAGAETDATLEIAQQMTMQAMTMSQQQTQQHQRQQQRRQANLRPVTPPLAPSPPAQTQTHHSALSPPAQTQTLPRAPPPLTTPSQRKPQIQHHIPEVCTTEEGCDASVFVSAVWGGECSLPAPQVLCQRLLLLLGYAWQTVPTQRGELELQARTSVLFCIVLQCVCILLYVNHNNFLVCVQVFYPREKFNHPYILNLLCEQIMRDTYCDTCVRISREERRKMKDLLGDVSLLQDDTMKKRIVMAARDNWENYFTRLFPVKGDTSGDTQVLGVSHRGLRLLKVARASGINPKHLILLRSYSYAELLSVKLRSADMVEFSLKEEQLQLQSNRAAQITAVVRLFHQELVEGSDHVIALKSFETVDKSLLNFRKGGIIKLLPIDGLKPGWCFGSIGGRSGLFPTDITQPSAPPDYHHVHLDRRDERRKSMRAPTPRPTSHNGSAQPSRDGSVLGSARSVQGSEMNDVQTFLMTEFAMKYFRDADTRDLLDGGRNFSEMVQYTEVPVRESLILYSDPDLNNLAVQAFMSDNICPSCLCVQLGKEKEFLRDEIYCQVIKQTTNNTHRQSCTRGWRLLNLVTGFFPCSGTLNPYVTQLLQNISQDPSHPYQELSQYCKENLFRSLIHGGRRHVPSQVEMEAILAGRSSRRFPIKLPGGVDFPCKIRSFSVAQEVVEELCTEMGIQDLSEVNEFSIHASRDQGRRTNRHHIANML
;
A
#
# COMPACT_ATOMS: atom_id res chain seq x y z
N GLN A 1 28.17 32.89 5.56
CA GLN A 1 27.30 33.06 6.76
C GLN A 1 27.43 31.82 7.63
N ASP A 2 27.27 31.88 8.96
CA ASP A 2 27.16 30.66 9.76
C ASP A 2 25.78 30.03 9.56
N VAL A 3 25.72 28.95 8.79
CA VAL A 3 24.47 28.27 8.41
C VAL A 3 23.79 27.56 9.59
N ARG A 4 24.51 27.32 10.70
CA ARG A 4 23.95 26.68 11.90
C ARG A 4 23.01 27.61 12.66
N THR A 5 23.25 28.91 12.55
CA THR A 5 22.40 29.98 13.12
C THR A 5 21.16 30.28 12.29
N LEU A 6 21.01 29.67 11.10
CA LEU A 6 19.82 29.85 10.27
C LEU A 6 18.61 29.19 10.94
N GLU A 7 17.53 29.97 11.01
CA GLU A 7 16.22 29.57 11.52
C GLU A 7 15.67 28.36 10.76
N ILE A 8 15.09 27.42 11.49
CA ILE A 8 14.36 26.27 10.95
C ILE A 8 12.87 26.49 11.24
N PRO A 9 11.96 26.32 10.26
CA PRO A 9 10.52 26.41 10.50
C PRO A 9 10.06 25.56 11.69
N ALA A 10 9.12 26.08 12.48
CA ALA A 10 8.72 25.47 13.75
C ALA A 10 8.23 24.02 13.59
N GLU A 11 7.54 23.72 12.49
CA GLU A 11 7.08 22.38 12.12
C GLU A 11 8.24 21.40 11.91
N LEU A 12 9.20 21.72 11.03
CA LEU A 12 10.39 20.91 10.80
C LEU A 12 11.23 20.75 12.08
N SER A 13 11.32 21.80 12.91
CA SER A 13 11.98 21.71 14.22
C SER A 13 11.24 20.78 15.19
N ALA A 14 9.91 20.67 15.12
CA ALA A 14 9.13 19.68 15.87
C ALA A 14 9.35 18.25 15.34
N ARG A 15 9.32 18.05 14.02
CA ARG A 15 9.63 16.75 13.38
C ARG A 15 11.03 16.24 13.76
N LEU A 16 12.05 17.11 13.68
CA LEU A 16 13.43 16.78 14.09
C LEU A 16 13.53 16.38 15.57
N ARG A 17 12.77 17.02 16.47
CA ARG A 17 12.73 16.66 17.90
C ARG A 17 12.00 15.34 18.17
N SER A 18 10.92 15.03 17.44
CA SER A 18 10.14 13.80 17.61
C SER A 18 10.74 12.56 16.91
N ALA A 19 11.73 12.78 16.03
CA ALA A 19 12.56 11.74 15.42
C ALA A 19 13.88 11.47 16.17
N ALA A 20 14.35 12.42 16.99
CA ALA A 20 15.61 12.28 17.73
C ALA A 20 15.61 11.05 18.66
N GLY A 21 16.56 10.14 18.44
CA GLY A 21 16.70 8.89 19.20
C GLY A 21 16.15 7.64 18.50
N ARG A 22 15.43 7.78 17.38
CA ARG A 22 15.04 6.63 16.53
C ARG A 22 16.28 6.07 15.83
N GLN A 23 16.58 4.79 15.99
CA GLN A 23 17.60 4.11 15.18
C GLN A 23 17.03 3.84 13.78
N HIS A 24 17.30 4.74 12.83
CA HIS A 24 17.01 4.51 11.42
C HIS A 24 18.00 3.47 10.85
N VAL A 25 17.68 2.19 11.05
CA VAL A 25 18.37 1.10 10.35
C VAL A 25 18.00 1.19 8.87
N SER A 26 18.99 1.38 8.01
CA SER A 26 18.75 1.37 6.56
C SER A 26 18.40 -0.05 6.12
N GLY A 27 17.16 -0.27 5.72
CA GLY A 27 16.74 -1.52 5.05
C GLY A 27 17.30 -1.67 3.63
N VAL A 28 18.14 -0.72 3.18
CA VAL A 28 18.73 -0.68 1.83
C VAL A 28 20.12 -1.34 1.83
N THR A 29 20.32 -2.31 0.94
CA THR A 29 21.57 -3.08 0.79
C THR A 29 22.08 -3.09 -0.65
N GLU A 30 23.39 -3.30 -0.83
CA GLU A 30 24.02 -3.44 -2.15
C GLU A 30 23.82 -4.85 -2.72
N VAL A 31 23.49 -4.93 -4.02
CA VAL A 31 23.09 -6.18 -4.70
C VAL A 31 23.76 -6.36 -6.08
N ALA A 32 23.61 -7.56 -6.65
CA ALA A 32 24.08 -7.89 -7.99
C ALA A 32 23.20 -7.27 -9.11
N PRO A 33 23.69 -7.21 -10.37
CA PRO A 33 22.92 -6.78 -11.53
C PRO A 33 21.52 -7.42 -11.64
N PRO A 34 20.46 -6.62 -11.90
CA PRO A 34 19.10 -7.13 -12.02
C PRO A 34 18.93 -7.98 -13.28
N GLN A 35 18.04 -8.96 -13.20
CA GLN A 35 17.65 -9.81 -14.32
C GLN A 35 16.92 -9.00 -15.41
N VAL A 36 16.06 -8.07 -14.98
CA VAL A 36 15.26 -7.21 -15.86
C VAL A 36 15.77 -5.77 -15.77
N LYS A 37 16.27 -5.23 -16.89
CA LYS A 37 16.72 -3.84 -17.00
C LYS A 37 15.61 -2.89 -17.45
N ALA A 38 15.73 -1.63 -17.05
CA ALA A 38 14.78 -0.59 -17.43
C ALA A 38 14.94 -0.24 -18.94
N GLN A 39 13.85 -0.32 -19.71
CA GLN A 39 13.89 -0.12 -21.16
C GLN A 39 13.72 1.36 -21.56
N ASN A 40 14.56 2.24 -21.03
CA ASN A 40 14.44 3.69 -21.21
C ASN A 40 15.40 4.24 -22.29
N THR A 41 14.92 4.35 -23.53
CA THR A 41 15.64 5.03 -24.62
C THR A 41 15.64 6.54 -24.41
N LEU A 42 16.61 7.07 -23.66
CA LEU A 42 16.82 8.51 -23.46
C LEU A 42 17.80 9.05 -24.52
N ILE A 43 17.50 10.20 -25.11
CA ILE A 43 18.33 10.87 -26.12
C ILE A 43 18.34 12.36 -25.78
N LEU A 44 19.53 12.98 -25.80
CA LEU A 44 19.69 14.41 -25.55
C LEU A 44 19.04 15.22 -26.71
N PRO A 45 18.24 16.27 -26.44
CA PRO A 45 17.65 17.08 -27.50
C PRO A 45 18.71 17.72 -28.39
N LEU A 46 18.58 17.57 -29.71
CA LEU A 46 19.54 18.13 -30.70
C LEU A 46 19.65 19.65 -30.66
N ASP A 47 18.71 20.35 -30.01
CA ASP A 47 18.68 21.80 -29.87
C ASP A 47 19.17 22.30 -28.50
N ILE A 48 19.68 21.42 -27.62
CA ILE A 48 19.98 21.73 -26.21
C ILE A 48 20.97 22.90 -26.03
N ASP A 49 21.96 23.05 -26.91
CA ASP A 49 22.91 24.17 -26.88
C ASP A 49 22.28 25.55 -27.17
N SER A 50 21.04 25.59 -27.68
CA SER A 50 20.27 26.83 -27.83
C SER A 50 19.70 27.38 -26.51
N TYR A 51 19.81 26.58 -25.43
CA TYR A 51 19.23 26.85 -24.11
C TYR A 51 20.30 26.93 -22.99
N PRO A 52 21.37 27.74 -23.11
CA PRO A 52 22.34 27.89 -22.03
C PRO A 52 21.68 28.55 -20.82
N PHE A 53 21.93 28.03 -19.61
CA PHE A 53 21.25 28.50 -18.38
C PHE A 53 21.47 29.99 -18.08
N SER A 54 22.62 30.55 -18.47
CA SER A 54 22.89 32.00 -18.36
C SER A 54 21.86 32.86 -19.11
N ARG A 55 21.31 32.38 -20.24
CA ARG A 55 20.21 33.03 -20.97
C ARG A 55 18.92 33.01 -20.17
N TYR A 56 18.59 31.89 -19.52
CA TYR A 56 17.43 31.77 -18.64
C TYR A 56 17.58 32.66 -17.39
N ALA A 57 18.75 32.64 -16.74
CA ALA A 57 19.03 33.50 -15.60
C ALA A 57 18.86 35.00 -15.96
N ASN A 58 19.46 35.45 -17.07
CA ASN A 58 19.37 36.85 -17.50
C ASN A 58 17.97 37.27 -17.98
N ALA A 59 17.18 36.35 -18.57
CA ALA A 59 15.85 36.67 -19.10
C ALA A 59 14.73 36.55 -18.06
N THR A 60 14.79 35.53 -17.21
CA THR A 60 13.72 35.15 -16.27
C THR A 60 14.01 35.61 -14.85
N LEU A 61 15.22 35.33 -14.33
CA LEU A 61 15.58 35.57 -12.92
C LEU A 61 16.11 37.00 -12.67
N LYS A 62 16.79 37.59 -13.66
CA LYS A 62 17.26 38.98 -13.68
C LYS A 62 18.02 39.34 -12.38
N ASP A 63 17.66 40.46 -11.76
CA ASP A 63 18.15 40.92 -10.45
C ASP A 63 18.20 39.85 -9.35
N GLY A 64 17.28 38.88 -9.36
CA GLY A 64 17.23 37.82 -8.36
C GLY A 64 18.49 36.96 -8.41
N TRP A 65 18.99 36.66 -9.61
CA TRP A 65 20.20 35.85 -9.82
C TRP A 65 21.49 36.56 -9.37
N CYS A 66 21.52 37.90 -9.43
CA CYS A 66 22.68 38.72 -9.09
C CYS A 66 22.94 38.88 -7.57
N GLN A 67 22.25 38.11 -6.72
CA GLN A 67 22.43 38.12 -5.28
C GLN A 67 23.72 37.37 -4.85
N PRO A 68 24.33 37.72 -3.71
CA PRO A 68 25.58 37.09 -3.26
C PRO A 68 25.36 35.65 -2.75
N GLN A 69 26.02 34.69 -3.40
CA GLN A 69 26.00 33.28 -3.00
C GLN A 69 26.53 33.05 -1.58
N GLY A 70 26.04 32.00 -0.91
CA GLY A 70 26.50 31.62 0.44
C GLY A 70 25.94 32.49 1.58
N TYR A 71 25.01 33.38 1.26
CA TYR A 71 24.21 34.18 2.18
C TYR A 71 22.72 33.93 1.92
N SER A 72 21.89 34.28 2.91
CA SER A 72 20.43 34.24 2.78
C SER A 72 19.96 35.21 1.69
N LEU A 73 19.19 34.73 0.72
CA LEU A 73 18.56 35.60 -0.28
C LEU A 73 17.70 36.68 0.40
N GLN A 74 17.60 37.84 -0.24
CA GLN A 74 16.80 38.98 0.23
C GLN A 74 15.49 39.12 -0.57
N ARG A 75 15.42 38.48 -1.75
CA ARG A 75 14.23 38.28 -2.59
C ARG A 75 14.35 36.92 -3.32
N PRO A 76 13.24 36.26 -3.68
CA PRO A 76 13.26 35.07 -4.52
C PRO A 76 14.00 35.28 -5.84
N LEU A 77 14.38 34.19 -6.50
CA LEU A 77 15.03 34.22 -7.81
C LEU A 77 14.01 34.38 -8.94
N THR A 78 12.82 33.82 -8.77
CA THR A 78 11.67 33.87 -9.69
C THR A 78 10.61 34.88 -9.24
N SER A 79 9.63 35.15 -10.09
CA SER A 79 8.49 36.03 -9.76
C SER A 79 7.40 35.23 -9.05
N LEU A 80 7.23 35.44 -7.74
CA LEU A 80 6.26 34.74 -6.89
C LEU A 80 5.30 35.72 -6.20
N GLU A 81 4.11 35.23 -5.86
CA GLU A 81 3.17 35.94 -4.97
C GLU A 81 3.74 36.07 -3.54
N PRO A 82 3.33 37.06 -2.73
CA PRO A 82 3.97 37.37 -1.45
C PRO A 82 4.11 36.21 -0.44
N GLU A 83 3.12 35.31 -0.37
CA GLU A 83 3.14 34.15 0.53
C GLU A 83 4.15 33.08 0.08
N ASP A 84 4.19 32.79 -1.22
CA ASP A 84 5.16 31.88 -1.81
C ASP A 84 6.56 32.49 -1.81
N ALA A 85 6.68 33.82 -1.99
CA ALA A 85 7.94 34.55 -1.89
C ALA A 85 8.57 34.46 -0.48
N GLN A 86 7.78 34.61 0.58
CA GLN A 86 8.25 34.38 1.95
C GLN A 86 8.70 32.92 2.14
N THR A 87 7.89 31.97 1.67
CA THR A 87 8.20 30.52 1.76
C THR A 87 9.50 30.18 1.02
N ALA A 88 9.74 30.76 -0.15
CA ALA A 88 10.96 30.60 -0.93
C ALA A 88 12.22 31.08 -0.20
N LEU A 89 12.13 32.19 0.54
CA LEU A 89 13.26 32.70 1.33
C LEU A 89 13.57 31.79 2.54
N GLU A 90 12.56 31.18 3.14
CA GLU A 90 12.74 30.19 4.21
C GLU A 90 13.33 28.87 3.68
N ILE A 91 12.90 28.42 2.49
CA ILE A 91 13.51 27.26 1.83
C ILE A 91 14.98 27.51 1.50
N HIS A 92 15.37 28.71 1.05
CA HIS A 92 16.77 29.03 0.80
C HIS A 92 17.63 28.93 2.08
N LYS A 93 17.09 29.34 3.25
CA LYS A 93 17.78 29.11 4.55
C LYS A 93 18.04 27.61 4.78
N LEU A 94 17.06 26.76 4.46
CA LEU A 94 17.19 25.30 4.58
C LEU A 94 18.13 24.68 3.54
N ILE A 95 18.18 25.18 2.31
CA ILE A 95 19.15 24.76 1.28
C ILE A 95 20.58 25.10 1.71
N LEU A 96 20.82 26.33 2.19
CA LEU A 96 22.12 26.72 2.74
C LEU A 96 22.54 25.82 3.92
N ARG A 97 21.59 25.47 4.79
CA ARG A 97 21.84 24.59 5.93
C ARG A 97 22.13 23.15 5.50
N PHE A 98 21.32 22.56 4.62
CA PHE A 98 21.55 21.23 4.07
C PHE A 98 22.92 21.13 3.39
N ALA A 99 23.30 22.14 2.59
CA ALA A 99 24.56 22.10 1.87
C ALA A 99 25.78 22.36 2.78
N GLY A 100 25.68 23.28 3.76
CA GLY A 100 26.82 23.78 4.53
C GLY A 100 26.95 23.28 5.99
N ASP A 101 25.94 22.65 6.58
CA ASP A 101 25.98 22.22 7.99
C ASP A 101 26.57 20.79 8.08
N SER A 102 27.86 20.70 8.37
CA SER A 102 28.63 19.44 8.46
C SER A 102 28.18 18.50 9.59
N ASP A 103 27.47 19.02 10.58
CA ASP A 103 27.11 18.26 11.80
C ASP A 103 25.74 17.58 11.67
N LEU A 104 25.08 17.70 10.50
CA LEU A 104 23.86 16.96 10.18
C LEU A 104 24.18 15.47 9.96
N SER A 105 23.64 14.61 10.82
CA SER A 105 23.63 13.17 10.55
C SER A 105 22.66 12.83 9.42
N GLY A 106 22.90 11.74 8.68
CA GLY A 106 22.20 11.45 7.42
C GLY A 106 20.66 11.40 7.49
N TRP A 107 20.07 11.04 8.64
CA TRP A 107 18.60 11.09 8.80
C TRP A 107 18.09 12.54 8.97
N GLN A 108 18.90 13.44 9.52
CA GLN A 108 18.58 14.87 9.62
C GLN A 108 18.70 15.55 8.26
N GLU A 109 19.69 15.16 7.45
CA GLU A 109 19.77 15.56 6.04
C GLU A 109 18.51 15.12 5.29
N GLN A 110 18.15 13.83 5.36
CA GLN A 110 16.96 13.26 4.73
C GLN A 110 15.66 13.97 5.19
N MET A 111 15.54 14.29 6.49
CA MET A 111 14.41 15.04 7.04
C MET A 111 14.33 16.48 6.51
N LEU A 112 15.46 17.19 6.37
CA LEU A 112 15.51 18.51 5.73
C LEU A 112 15.16 18.42 4.23
N GLY A 113 15.73 17.42 3.52
CA GLY A 113 15.48 17.18 2.11
C GLY A 113 14.01 16.88 1.83
N ASN A 114 13.38 16.02 2.63
CA ASN A 114 11.95 15.73 2.55
C ASN A 114 11.12 17.01 2.73
N TYR A 115 11.40 17.82 3.75
CA TYR A 115 10.64 19.06 3.97
C TYR A 115 10.76 20.06 2.82
N ILE A 116 11.95 20.24 2.24
CA ILE A 116 12.17 21.09 1.06
C ILE A 116 11.36 20.57 -0.14
N VAL A 117 11.36 19.25 -0.34
CA VAL A 117 10.61 18.59 -1.41
C VAL A 117 9.09 18.69 -1.19
N GLU A 118 8.60 18.51 0.03
CA GLU A 118 7.19 18.65 0.40
C GLU A 118 6.64 20.05 0.07
N GLN A 119 7.43 21.12 0.27
CA GLN A 119 7.03 22.47 -0.16
C GLN A 119 6.88 22.55 -1.69
N GLY A 120 7.80 21.97 -2.46
CA GLY A 120 7.69 21.90 -3.93
C GLY A 120 6.52 21.03 -4.43
N GLN A 121 6.18 19.95 -3.70
CA GLN A 121 5.01 19.12 -4.02
C GLN A 121 3.71 19.89 -3.76
N THR A 122 3.56 20.47 -2.56
CA THR A 122 2.34 21.15 -2.09
C THR A 122 2.09 22.51 -2.74
N ARG A 123 3.15 23.26 -3.08
CA ARG A 123 3.08 24.57 -3.77
C ARG A 123 3.77 24.50 -5.13
N PRO A 124 3.04 24.20 -6.22
CA PRO A 124 3.61 24.13 -7.57
C PRO A 124 4.45 25.34 -8.03
N PRO A 125 4.14 26.61 -7.67
CA PRO A 125 4.97 27.75 -8.04
C PRO A 125 6.41 27.67 -7.50
N LEU A 126 6.63 27.01 -6.35
CA LEU A 126 7.95 26.90 -5.73
C LEU A 126 8.90 25.93 -6.44
N ARG A 127 8.42 25.10 -7.38
CA ARG A 127 9.25 24.06 -8.02
C ARG A 127 10.42 24.65 -8.80
N ASP A 128 10.15 25.61 -9.67
CA ASP A 128 11.18 26.28 -10.46
C ASP A 128 12.06 27.19 -9.59
N GLU A 129 11.53 27.77 -8.51
CA GLU A 129 12.29 28.53 -7.52
C GLU A 129 13.30 27.63 -6.79
N ILE A 130 12.87 26.47 -6.27
CA ILE A 130 13.75 25.51 -5.57
C ILE A 130 14.87 25.04 -6.50
N LEU A 131 14.53 24.67 -7.74
CA LEU A 131 15.52 24.23 -8.72
C LEU A 131 16.48 25.37 -9.14
N ALA A 132 15.98 26.62 -9.24
CA ALA A 132 16.82 27.79 -9.47
C ALA A 132 17.72 28.12 -8.26
N GLN A 133 17.24 27.96 -7.02
CA GLN A 133 18.02 28.16 -5.79
C GLN A 133 19.13 27.12 -5.66
N LEU A 134 18.87 25.87 -6.06
CA LEU A 134 19.88 24.79 -6.10
C LEU A 134 20.92 25.03 -7.20
N ALA A 135 20.50 25.50 -8.39
CA ALA A 135 21.43 25.96 -9.42
C ALA A 135 22.28 27.13 -8.93
N HIS A 136 21.66 28.18 -8.35
CA HIS A 136 22.37 29.34 -7.77
C HIS A 136 23.35 28.94 -6.66
N THR A 137 22.99 27.96 -5.84
CA THR A 137 23.82 27.46 -4.73
C THR A 137 25.01 26.62 -5.21
N THR A 138 24.90 25.96 -6.37
CA THR A 138 25.97 25.11 -6.94
C THR A 138 26.84 25.83 -7.98
N TRP A 139 26.35 26.94 -8.57
CA TRP A 139 26.99 27.65 -9.67
C TRP A 139 28.38 28.20 -9.30
N GLY A 140 29.45 27.63 -9.87
CA GLY A 140 30.80 28.18 -9.75
C GLY A 140 31.42 28.14 -8.35
N ARG A 141 30.97 27.26 -7.45
CA ARG A 141 31.55 27.11 -6.11
C ARG A 141 32.92 26.41 -6.13
N GLU A 142 33.84 26.95 -5.33
CA GLU A 142 35.15 26.35 -5.04
C GLU A 142 35.08 25.21 -3.99
N SER A 143 34.07 25.23 -3.10
CA SER A 143 33.92 24.23 -2.04
C SER A 143 33.19 22.99 -2.56
N GLU A 144 33.97 21.95 -2.85
CA GLU A 144 33.50 20.68 -3.43
C GLU A 144 32.44 19.98 -2.55
N GLU A 145 32.64 19.89 -1.24
CA GLU A 145 31.69 19.26 -0.31
C GLU A 145 30.31 19.94 -0.34
N VAL A 146 30.28 21.27 -0.23
CA VAL A 146 29.04 22.06 -0.24
C VAL A 146 28.37 22.02 -1.63
N ALA A 147 29.17 21.97 -2.70
CA ALA A 147 28.64 21.74 -4.04
C ALA A 147 28.00 20.34 -4.15
N LEU A 148 28.70 19.27 -3.75
CA LEU A 148 28.21 17.88 -3.83
C LEU A 148 26.91 17.68 -3.02
N ARG A 149 26.77 18.29 -1.85
CA ARG A 149 25.51 18.27 -1.08
C ARG A 149 24.40 19.07 -1.78
N GLY A 150 24.73 20.17 -2.45
CA GLY A 150 23.80 20.86 -3.36
C GLY A 150 23.33 20.00 -4.54
N TRP A 151 24.25 19.25 -5.17
CA TRP A 151 23.95 18.32 -6.26
C TRP A 151 23.14 17.10 -5.81
N LEU A 152 23.37 16.58 -4.60
CA LEU A 152 22.54 15.57 -3.94
C LEU A 152 21.09 16.07 -3.79
N LEU A 153 20.91 17.28 -3.25
CA LEU A 153 19.57 17.85 -3.04
C LEU A 153 18.86 18.17 -4.37
N LEU A 154 19.60 18.51 -5.42
CA LEU A 154 19.07 18.63 -6.79
C LEU A 154 18.61 17.28 -7.34
N ALA A 155 19.41 16.21 -7.21
CA ALA A 155 19.01 14.85 -7.58
C ALA A 155 17.76 14.40 -6.79
N TYR A 156 17.64 14.84 -5.53
CA TYR A 156 16.49 14.57 -4.67
C TYR A 156 15.21 15.26 -5.18
N CYS A 157 15.26 16.56 -5.48
CA CYS A 157 14.11 17.29 -6.04
C CYS A 157 13.67 16.73 -7.40
N LEU A 158 14.63 16.43 -8.29
CA LEU A 158 14.41 15.81 -9.60
C LEU A 158 13.91 14.36 -9.53
N SER A 159 13.86 13.75 -8.35
CA SER A 159 13.21 12.45 -8.12
C SER A 159 11.69 12.59 -7.90
N THR A 160 11.20 13.81 -7.61
CA THR A 160 9.84 14.01 -7.04
C THR A 160 8.97 14.98 -7.82
N PHE A 161 9.53 16.01 -8.44
CA PHE A 161 8.78 16.95 -9.30
C PHE A 161 9.61 17.41 -10.50
N THR A 162 8.93 17.67 -11.62
CA THR A 162 9.58 18.16 -12.85
C THR A 162 9.69 19.69 -12.84
N PRO A 163 10.76 20.27 -13.45
CA PRO A 163 10.76 21.69 -13.80
C PRO A 163 9.61 22.04 -14.78
N SER A 164 9.30 23.32 -14.90
CA SER A 164 8.38 23.82 -15.93
C SER A 164 9.01 23.75 -17.34
N PRO A 165 8.19 23.83 -18.42
CA PRO A 165 8.68 23.95 -19.80
C PRO A 165 9.46 25.24 -20.12
N ALA A 166 9.65 26.14 -19.16
CA ALA A 166 10.55 27.30 -19.28
C ALA A 166 11.94 27.03 -18.69
N LEU A 167 12.05 26.09 -17.74
CA LEU A 167 13.26 25.75 -17.00
C LEU A 167 13.87 24.40 -17.43
N ASP A 168 13.09 23.47 -17.99
CA ASP A 168 13.50 22.10 -18.30
C ASP A 168 14.78 21.98 -19.16
N LYS A 169 14.82 22.57 -20.35
CA LYS A 169 16.00 22.58 -21.23
C LYS A 169 17.15 23.42 -20.65
N PRO A 170 16.95 24.64 -20.13
CA PRO A 170 18.00 25.38 -19.43
C PRO A 170 18.66 24.60 -18.29
N LEU A 171 17.88 23.91 -17.46
CA LEU A 171 18.37 23.13 -16.34
C LEU A 171 19.07 21.85 -16.82
N LEU A 172 18.55 21.16 -17.84
CA LEU A 172 19.23 20.03 -18.49
C LEU A 172 20.59 20.45 -19.08
N LYS A 173 20.69 21.65 -19.66
CA LYS A 173 21.96 22.20 -20.14
C LYS A 173 22.90 22.57 -18.98
N TYR A 174 22.39 23.23 -17.93
CA TYR A 174 23.18 23.52 -16.72
C TYR A 174 23.80 22.25 -16.12
N VAL A 175 22.99 21.21 -15.93
CA VAL A 175 23.42 19.92 -15.38
C VAL A 175 24.46 19.25 -16.27
N SER A 176 24.27 19.28 -17.60
CA SER A 176 25.21 18.70 -18.56
C SER A 176 26.57 19.41 -18.54
N ASP A 177 26.57 20.73 -18.42
CA ASP A 177 27.78 21.56 -18.47
C ASP A 177 28.52 21.63 -17.11
N ASN A 178 27.80 21.64 -15.99
CA ASN A 178 28.33 21.97 -14.65
C ASN A 178 28.26 20.82 -13.63
N GLY A 179 27.57 19.71 -13.94
CA GLY A 179 27.44 18.59 -13.02
C GLY A 179 28.80 17.94 -12.69
N PRO A 180 29.14 17.70 -11.42
CA PRO A 180 30.36 17.00 -11.03
C PRO A 180 30.18 15.48 -11.09
N GLY A 181 31.21 14.77 -11.55
CA GLY A 181 31.26 13.30 -11.56
C GLY A 181 29.97 12.65 -12.06
N GLU A 182 29.49 11.66 -11.32
CA GLU A 182 28.32 10.84 -11.64
C GLU A 182 26.99 11.57 -11.36
N TYR A 183 27.00 12.67 -10.58
CA TYR A 183 25.82 13.54 -10.43
C TYR A 183 25.42 14.20 -11.75
N ARG A 184 26.37 14.42 -12.67
CA ARG A 184 26.08 14.86 -14.05
C ARG A 184 25.13 13.88 -14.73
N SER A 185 25.52 12.61 -14.81
CA SER A 185 24.72 11.54 -15.40
C SER A 185 23.40 11.31 -14.66
N LEU A 186 23.41 11.28 -13.32
CA LEU A 186 22.22 11.04 -12.51
C LEU A 186 21.14 12.13 -12.71
N CYS A 187 21.54 13.41 -12.65
CA CYS A 187 20.60 14.52 -12.84
C CYS A 187 20.20 14.69 -14.31
N GLN A 188 21.11 14.46 -15.26
CA GLN A 188 20.81 14.48 -16.70
C GLN A 188 19.78 13.40 -17.05
N HIS A 189 19.96 12.18 -16.52
CA HIS A 189 19.02 11.06 -16.68
C HIS A 189 17.63 11.41 -16.12
N LYS A 190 17.54 11.88 -14.86
CA LYS A 190 16.26 12.29 -14.24
C LYS A 190 15.55 13.39 -15.04
N LEU A 191 16.29 14.35 -15.62
CA LEU A 191 15.73 15.40 -16.48
C LEU A 191 15.29 14.89 -17.86
N LEU A 192 16.07 14.00 -18.49
CA LEU A 192 15.68 13.36 -19.76
C LEU A 192 14.43 12.47 -19.60
N THR A 193 14.29 11.78 -18.46
CA THR A 193 13.05 11.07 -18.10
C THR A 193 11.91 12.07 -17.84
N SER A 194 12.18 13.19 -17.15
CA SER A 194 11.19 14.25 -16.89
C SER A 194 10.59 14.85 -18.17
N LEU A 195 11.39 15.06 -19.23
CA LEU A 195 10.95 15.54 -20.54
C LEU A 195 9.93 14.62 -21.25
N LYS A 196 9.79 13.37 -20.81
CA LYS A 196 8.78 12.42 -21.33
C LYS A 196 7.48 12.40 -20.53
N LEU A 197 7.43 13.05 -19.37
CA LEU A 197 6.26 13.06 -18.49
C LEU A 197 5.27 14.17 -18.88
N PRO A 198 3.96 14.01 -18.60
CA PRO A 198 2.99 15.07 -18.80
C PRO A 198 3.26 16.23 -17.83
N SER A 199 3.86 17.31 -18.33
CA SER A 199 4.22 18.47 -17.50
C SER A 199 2.98 19.29 -17.07
N PRO A 200 2.90 19.79 -15.82
CA PRO A 200 3.87 19.57 -14.73
C PRO A 200 3.60 18.25 -13.98
N ALA A 201 4.60 17.36 -13.96
CA ALA A 201 4.49 16.10 -13.23
C ALA A 201 5.04 16.24 -11.79
N SER A 202 4.40 15.55 -10.86
CA SER A 202 4.80 15.46 -9.46
C SER A 202 4.36 14.13 -8.89
N ARG A 203 5.18 13.57 -8.02
CA ARG A 203 4.83 12.42 -7.19
C ARG A 203 3.99 12.83 -5.98
N LEU A 204 3.43 11.83 -5.31
CA LEU A 204 2.55 12.00 -4.14
C LEU A 204 3.32 12.04 -2.81
N HIS A 205 4.44 11.30 -2.71
CA HIS A 205 5.28 11.22 -1.52
C HIS A 205 6.69 11.77 -1.80
N PRO A 206 7.42 12.24 -0.76
CA PRO A 206 8.86 12.46 -0.84
C PRO A 206 9.62 11.18 -1.22
N PRO A 207 10.91 11.25 -1.60
CA PRO A 207 11.66 10.06 -1.96
C PRO A 207 11.80 9.05 -0.84
N SER A 208 11.69 7.78 -1.24
CA SER A 208 11.86 6.62 -0.36
C SER A 208 13.29 6.51 0.18
N GLN A 209 13.48 5.70 1.22
CA GLN A 209 14.80 5.38 1.76
C GLN A 209 15.74 4.83 0.68
N LEU A 210 15.19 4.01 -0.23
CA LEU A 210 15.89 3.49 -1.40
C LEU A 210 16.44 4.62 -2.29
N GLU A 211 15.61 5.61 -2.60
CA GLU A 211 16.01 6.75 -3.42
C GLU A 211 16.99 7.69 -2.74
N TRP A 212 16.81 7.97 -1.45
CA TRP A 212 17.77 8.75 -0.66
C TRP A 212 19.16 8.12 -0.71
N THR A 213 19.27 6.82 -0.37
CA THR A 213 20.55 6.11 -0.37
C THR A 213 21.10 5.93 -1.79
N THR A 214 20.25 5.77 -2.80
CA THR A 214 20.69 5.71 -4.21
C THR A 214 21.24 7.03 -4.71
N ASN A 215 20.56 8.16 -4.43
CA ASN A 215 21.02 9.47 -4.82
C ASN A 215 22.36 9.82 -4.11
N GLN A 216 22.52 9.47 -2.82
CA GLN A 216 23.80 9.60 -2.11
C GLN A 216 24.94 8.76 -2.72
N ARG A 217 24.67 7.48 -3.03
CA ARG A 217 25.66 6.56 -3.63
C ARG A 217 25.84 6.73 -5.14
N ARG A 218 25.04 7.58 -5.79
CA ARG A 218 24.99 7.79 -7.26
C ARG A 218 24.79 6.47 -8.04
N GLY A 219 23.95 5.59 -7.47
CA GLY A 219 23.69 4.25 -7.99
C GLY A 219 22.43 4.13 -8.86
N ASN A 220 22.06 2.88 -9.15
CA ASN A 220 20.78 2.47 -9.74
C ASN A 220 19.94 1.71 -8.69
N MET A 221 18.62 1.75 -8.81
CA MET A 221 17.72 1.02 -7.90
C MET A 221 17.31 -0.33 -8.48
N VAL A 222 17.21 -1.33 -7.61
CA VAL A 222 16.73 -2.67 -7.89
C VAL A 222 15.62 -3.00 -6.91
N MET A 223 14.55 -3.61 -7.41
CA MET A 223 13.44 -4.13 -6.59
C MET A 223 13.25 -5.61 -6.88
N ASP A 224 13.02 -6.39 -5.83
CA ASP A 224 12.58 -7.78 -5.93
C ASP A 224 11.08 -7.81 -6.18
N ILE A 225 10.68 -8.35 -7.32
CA ILE A 225 9.29 -8.49 -7.73
C ILE A 225 8.96 -9.98 -7.85
N HIS A 226 7.98 -10.40 -7.07
CA HIS A 226 7.44 -11.75 -7.07
C HIS A 226 6.27 -11.86 -8.06
N THR A 227 5.92 -13.10 -8.40
CA THR A 227 4.73 -13.42 -9.21
C THR A 227 3.79 -14.32 -8.44
N PHE A 228 2.53 -14.41 -8.87
CA PHE A 228 1.56 -15.34 -8.26
C PHE A 228 1.95 -16.81 -8.40
N ASN A 229 2.89 -17.15 -9.31
CA ASN A 229 3.51 -18.47 -9.44
C ASN A 229 4.68 -18.69 -8.44
N GLU A 230 4.77 -17.88 -7.37
CA GLU A 230 5.81 -17.87 -6.32
C GLU A 230 7.25 -17.53 -6.77
N GLU A 231 7.46 -17.45 -8.07
CA GLU A 231 8.74 -17.11 -8.70
C GLU A 231 9.11 -15.63 -8.48
N LYS A 232 10.39 -15.40 -8.17
CA LYS A 232 11.00 -14.12 -7.81
C LYS A 232 11.92 -13.59 -8.92
N MET A 233 11.88 -12.29 -9.21
CA MET A 233 12.75 -11.61 -10.19
C MET A 233 13.34 -10.32 -9.64
N THR A 234 14.58 -10.00 -10.00
CA THR A 234 15.18 -8.67 -9.76
C THR A 234 14.95 -7.74 -10.95
N ALA A 235 14.39 -6.55 -10.71
CA ALA A 235 14.12 -5.55 -11.73
C ALA A 235 14.74 -4.19 -11.40
N GLU A 236 15.33 -3.56 -12.40
CA GLU A 236 15.81 -2.18 -12.35
C GLU A 236 14.64 -1.19 -12.33
N VAL A 237 14.70 -0.17 -11.48
CA VAL A 237 13.65 0.86 -11.37
C VAL A 237 14.26 2.28 -11.30
N GLU A 238 13.44 3.27 -11.62
CA GLU A 238 13.75 4.69 -11.53
C GLU A 238 12.67 5.44 -10.76
N SER A 239 13.01 6.62 -10.23
CA SER A 239 12.10 7.54 -9.51
C SER A 239 10.74 7.78 -10.20
N TRP A 240 10.71 7.68 -11.53
CA TRP A 240 9.54 7.93 -12.38
C TRP A 240 8.96 6.67 -13.07
N THR A 241 9.37 5.47 -12.64
CA THR A 241 8.85 4.20 -13.19
C THR A 241 7.42 3.95 -12.72
N THR A 242 6.48 3.74 -13.65
CA THR A 242 5.09 3.40 -13.31
C THR A 242 4.86 1.89 -13.17
N GLY A 243 3.79 1.50 -12.45
CA GLY A 243 3.42 0.09 -12.29
C GLY A 243 3.22 -0.66 -13.62
N GLU A 244 2.62 0.00 -14.63
CA GLU A 244 2.37 -0.57 -15.97
C GLU A 244 3.66 -0.68 -16.80
N GLN A 245 4.65 0.22 -16.61
CA GLN A 245 5.98 0.10 -17.20
C GLN A 245 6.77 -1.08 -16.59
N LEU A 246 6.82 -1.18 -15.27
CA LEU A 246 7.53 -2.26 -14.58
C LEU A 246 6.93 -3.63 -14.93
N ALA A 247 5.59 -3.76 -14.86
CA ALA A 247 4.92 -4.99 -15.27
C ALA A 247 5.18 -5.33 -16.75
N SER A 248 5.19 -4.34 -17.66
CA SER A 248 5.55 -4.53 -19.07
C SER A 248 6.95 -5.12 -19.24
N TRP A 249 7.98 -4.58 -18.58
CA TRP A 249 9.35 -5.09 -18.68
C TRP A 249 9.50 -6.52 -18.15
N LEU A 250 8.88 -6.80 -16.99
CA LEU A 250 8.86 -8.14 -16.37
C LEU A 250 8.19 -9.18 -17.27
N LEU A 251 7.06 -8.84 -17.88
CA LEU A 251 6.31 -9.73 -18.76
C LEU A 251 7.04 -9.95 -20.10
N HIS A 252 7.65 -8.90 -20.67
CA HIS A 252 8.51 -9.02 -21.85
C HIS A 252 9.73 -9.93 -21.60
N PHE A 253 10.37 -9.83 -20.43
CA PHE A 253 11.47 -10.73 -20.02
C PHE A 253 11.06 -12.22 -20.00
N ARG A 254 9.76 -12.52 -19.84
CA ARG A 254 9.21 -13.89 -19.94
C ARG A 254 8.78 -14.32 -21.34
N GLY A 255 9.18 -13.57 -22.37
CA GLY A 255 8.91 -13.91 -23.76
C GLY A 255 7.51 -13.57 -24.25
N LEU A 256 6.79 -12.66 -23.58
CA LEU A 256 5.57 -12.06 -24.12
C LEU A 256 5.95 -10.94 -25.11
N PRO A 257 5.70 -11.09 -26.42
CA PRO A 257 6.20 -10.16 -27.45
C PRO A 257 5.41 -8.86 -27.53
N GLU A 258 4.14 -8.88 -27.13
CA GLU A 258 3.31 -7.69 -26.89
C GLU A 258 3.13 -7.56 -25.37
N ALA A 259 3.49 -6.40 -24.81
CA ALA A 259 3.25 -6.11 -23.41
C ALA A 259 1.73 -5.96 -23.17
N PRO A 260 1.08 -6.83 -22.38
CA PRO A 260 -0.35 -6.70 -22.10
C PRO A 260 -0.58 -5.48 -21.21
N ARG A 261 -1.51 -4.62 -21.62
CA ARG A 261 -1.84 -3.41 -20.87
C ARG A 261 -2.67 -3.73 -19.62
N GLY A 262 -2.74 -2.80 -18.67
CA GLY A 262 -3.61 -2.91 -17.49
C GLY A 262 -3.07 -3.79 -16.35
N TRP A 263 -1.88 -4.37 -16.56
CA TRP A 263 -1.05 -4.94 -15.49
C TRP A 263 -0.43 -3.82 -14.65
N SER A 264 -0.05 -4.17 -13.41
CA SER A 264 0.53 -3.28 -12.41
C SER A 264 1.34 -4.12 -11.41
N VAL A 265 1.75 -3.49 -10.30
CA VAL A 265 2.25 -4.17 -9.10
C VAL A 265 1.38 -3.85 -7.88
N SER A 266 1.31 -4.77 -6.92
CA SER A 266 0.76 -4.54 -5.58
C SER A 266 1.84 -4.84 -4.54
N LEU A 267 1.87 -4.11 -3.44
CA LEU A 267 2.80 -4.30 -2.32
C LEU A 267 2.10 -5.03 -1.17
N LEU A 268 2.73 -6.05 -0.61
CA LEU A 268 2.44 -6.56 0.73
C LEU A 268 3.37 -5.90 1.75
N ALA A 269 2.78 -5.11 2.64
CA ALA A 269 3.38 -4.63 3.89
C ALA A 269 2.72 -5.35 5.09
N ASP A 270 3.13 -5.05 6.32
CA ASP A 270 2.63 -5.72 7.53
C ASP A 270 1.10 -5.58 7.71
N GLU A 271 0.54 -4.41 7.38
CA GLU A 271 -0.92 -4.14 7.37
C GLU A 271 -1.68 -4.73 6.16
N GLY A 272 -0.98 -5.44 5.26
CA GLY A 272 -1.56 -6.18 4.15
C GLY A 272 -1.29 -5.61 2.75
N TRP A 273 -2.18 -5.93 1.81
CA TRP A 273 -2.02 -5.63 0.37
C TRP A 273 -2.46 -4.21 0.00
N SER A 274 -1.56 -3.47 -0.64
CA SER A 274 -1.80 -2.15 -1.25
C SER A 274 -1.58 -2.21 -2.77
N ASP A 275 -2.64 -1.92 -3.53
CA ASP A 275 -2.63 -1.97 -5.00
C ASP A 275 -2.14 -0.67 -5.65
N LEU A 276 -1.18 -0.74 -6.57
CA LEU A 276 -0.81 0.41 -7.40
C LEU A 276 -1.74 0.54 -8.61
N ALA A 277 -2.15 1.77 -8.95
CA ALA A 277 -2.68 2.02 -10.28
C ALA A 277 -1.54 2.02 -11.30
N GLY A 278 -1.70 1.33 -12.44
CA GLY A 278 -0.59 1.16 -13.40
C GLY A 278 0.02 2.47 -13.95
N CYS A 279 -0.70 3.59 -13.85
CA CYS A 279 -0.24 4.94 -14.19
C CYS A 279 0.50 5.69 -13.05
N ASP A 280 0.56 5.12 -11.86
CA ASP A 280 1.22 5.70 -10.68
C ASP A 280 2.64 5.13 -10.52
N PHE A 281 3.49 5.86 -9.80
CA PHE A 281 4.90 5.54 -9.64
C PHE A 281 5.14 4.46 -8.59
N VAL A 282 5.98 3.47 -8.89
CA VAL A 282 6.26 2.32 -8.00
C VAL A 282 6.87 2.77 -6.67
N LEU A 283 7.65 3.85 -6.68
CA LEU A 283 8.34 4.37 -5.50
C LEU A 283 7.46 5.28 -4.64
N ASP A 284 6.32 5.78 -5.13
CA ASP A 284 5.29 6.39 -4.27
C ASP A 284 4.64 5.34 -3.36
N LEU A 285 4.45 4.11 -3.85
CA LEU A 285 3.91 2.99 -3.04
C LEU A 285 4.90 2.55 -1.95
N LEU A 286 6.20 2.53 -2.27
CA LEU A 286 7.26 2.25 -1.31
C LEU A 286 7.33 3.35 -0.23
N ALA A 287 7.39 4.63 -0.64
CA ALA A 287 7.46 5.75 0.29
C ALA A 287 6.21 5.89 1.17
N GLY A 288 5.03 5.52 0.67
CA GLY A 288 3.80 5.42 1.46
C GLY A 288 3.93 4.40 2.61
N ALA A 289 4.34 3.17 2.30
CA ALA A 289 4.53 2.12 3.30
C ALA A 289 5.63 2.47 4.33
N GLU A 290 6.74 3.08 3.89
CA GLU A 290 7.78 3.60 4.80
C GLU A 290 7.23 4.69 5.74
N THR A 291 6.34 5.56 5.25
CA THR A 291 5.71 6.64 6.05
C THR A 291 4.80 6.06 7.13
N ASP A 292 3.88 5.15 6.78
CA ASP A 292 2.91 4.58 7.71
C ASP A 292 3.60 3.80 8.85
N ALA A 293 4.64 3.01 8.56
CA ALA A 293 5.43 2.31 9.57
C ALA A 293 6.07 3.28 10.62
N THR A 294 6.53 4.46 10.18
CA THR A 294 7.09 5.46 11.13
C THR A 294 6.06 6.16 12.02
N LEU A 295 4.77 6.09 11.69
CA LEU A 295 3.68 6.59 12.53
C LEU A 295 3.36 5.61 13.67
N GLU A 296 3.35 4.31 13.41
CA GLU A 296 3.05 3.30 14.44
C GLU A 296 4.14 3.23 15.52
N ILE A 297 5.41 3.22 15.13
CA ILE A 297 6.55 3.26 16.06
C ILE A 297 6.48 4.52 16.94
N ALA A 298 6.03 5.65 16.39
CA ALA A 298 5.82 6.88 17.15
C ALA A 298 4.70 6.75 18.19
N GLN A 299 3.58 6.10 17.85
CA GLN A 299 2.46 5.86 18.77
C GLN A 299 2.86 4.90 19.90
N GLN A 300 3.51 3.77 19.57
CA GLN A 300 3.99 2.80 20.55
C GLN A 300 5.00 3.41 21.54
N MET A 301 5.99 4.17 21.04
CA MET A 301 6.95 4.84 21.93
C MET A 301 6.33 5.98 22.74
N THR A 302 5.30 6.66 22.22
CA THR A 302 4.54 7.65 23.02
C THR A 302 3.81 6.97 24.19
N MET A 303 3.18 5.81 23.97
CA MET A 303 2.57 5.01 25.04
C MET A 303 3.61 4.55 26.08
N GLN A 304 4.79 4.07 25.64
CA GLN A 304 5.87 3.68 26.55
C GLN A 304 6.41 4.87 27.37
N ALA A 305 6.59 6.04 26.77
CA ALA A 305 7.02 7.25 27.46
C ALA A 305 5.99 7.72 28.51
N MET A 306 4.69 7.67 28.18
CA MET A 306 3.61 7.93 29.13
C MET A 306 3.61 6.92 30.28
N THR A 307 3.81 5.63 29.99
CA THR A 307 3.88 4.57 31.01
C THR A 307 5.09 4.77 31.93
N MET A 308 6.26 5.12 31.40
CA MET A 308 7.46 5.44 32.20
C MET A 308 7.24 6.66 33.10
N SER A 309 6.60 7.71 32.60
CA SER A 309 6.24 8.90 33.38
C SER A 309 5.26 8.57 34.52
N GLN A 310 4.22 7.77 34.23
CA GLN A 310 3.30 7.28 35.27
C GLN A 310 4.01 6.44 36.33
N GLN A 311 4.92 5.54 35.94
CA GLN A 311 5.70 4.72 36.89
C GLN A 311 6.60 5.58 37.79
N GLN A 312 7.29 6.59 37.24
CA GLN A 312 8.08 7.53 38.04
C GLN A 312 7.19 8.31 39.03
N THR A 313 6.02 8.78 38.57
CA THR A 313 5.05 9.49 39.41
C THR A 313 4.53 8.60 40.56
N GLN A 314 4.18 7.35 40.28
CA GLN A 314 3.78 6.38 41.30
C GLN A 314 4.90 6.03 42.28
N GLN A 315 6.16 5.92 41.82
CA GLN A 315 7.30 5.71 42.72
C GLN A 315 7.50 6.91 43.66
N HIS A 316 7.36 8.15 43.14
CA HIS A 316 7.49 9.36 43.95
C HIS A 316 6.36 9.49 44.98
N GLN A 317 5.11 9.16 44.59
CA GLN A 317 3.98 9.08 45.52
C GLN A 317 4.18 8.00 46.59
N ARG A 318 4.68 6.81 46.23
CA ARG A 318 5.01 5.75 47.21
C ARG A 318 6.13 6.16 48.18
N GLN A 319 7.11 6.96 47.73
CA GLN A 319 8.11 7.55 48.64
C GLN A 319 7.51 8.62 49.57
N GLN A 320 6.59 9.47 49.08
CA GLN A 320 5.88 10.43 49.92
C GLN A 320 4.99 9.74 50.98
N GLN A 321 4.24 8.70 50.59
CA GLN A 321 3.43 7.89 51.51
C GLN A 321 4.30 7.21 52.58
N ARG A 322 5.46 6.64 52.20
CA ARG A 322 6.44 6.10 53.16
C ARG A 322 7.01 7.16 54.12
N ARG A 323 7.12 8.42 53.70
CA ARG A 323 7.51 9.55 54.58
C ARG A 323 6.38 9.95 55.53
N GLN A 324 5.14 10.01 55.05
CA GLN A 324 3.97 10.35 55.89
C GLN A 324 3.68 9.27 56.95
N ALA A 325 3.86 7.99 56.62
CA ALA A 325 3.63 6.88 57.55
C ALA A 325 4.54 6.86 58.79
N ASN A 326 5.65 7.61 58.80
CA ASN A 326 6.65 7.62 59.87
C ASN A 326 6.51 8.79 60.87
N LEU A 327 5.45 9.60 60.79
CA LEU A 327 5.24 10.75 61.68
C LEU A 327 4.09 10.49 62.67
N ARG A 328 4.42 10.35 63.96
CA ARG A 328 3.44 10.32 65.05
C ARG A 328 2.95 11.74 65.37
N PRO A 329 1.66 11.93 65.72
CA PRO A 329 1.11 13.25 66.04
C PRO A 329 1.57 13.74 67.43
N VAL A 330 1.75 15.06 67.53
CA VAL A 330 1.92 15.80 68.80
C VAL A 330 0.86 16.90 68.83
N THR A 331 0.28 17.16 70.01
CA THR A 331 -0.85 18.09 70.19
C THR A 331 -0.43 19.57 70.15
N PRO A 332 -1.29 20.47 69.64
CA PRO A 332 -1.00 21.90 69.53
C PRO A 332 -1.42 22.71 70.79
N PRO A 333 -0.66 23.75 71.19
CA PRO A 333 -1.14 24.83 72.06
C PRO A 333 -1.86 25.92 71.25
N LEU A 334 -2.70 26.73 71.91
CA LEU A 334 -3.38 27.88 71.30
C LEU A 334 -2.51 29.15 71.30
N ALA A 335 -2.80 30.06 70.34
CA ALA A 335 -2.22 31.41 70.27
C ALA A 335 -2.92 32.41 71.21
N PRO A 336 -2.25 33.54 71.51
CA PRO A 336 -2.93 34.82 71.36
C PRO A 336 -2.13 35.87 70.53
N SER A 337 -2.63 37.11 70.55
CA SER A 337 -2.56 38.13 69.49
C SER A 337 -1.35 39.12 69.56
N PRO A 338 -1.13 39.98 68.53
CA PRO A 338 -0.04 41.02 68.47
C PRO A 338 -0.46 42.32 69.25
N PRO A 339 0.28 43.48 69.27
CA PRO A 339 1.20 43.99 68.22
C PRO A 339 2.35 45.00 68.56
N ALA A 340 3.13 45.32 67.50
CA ALA A 340 3.66 46.64 67.07
C ALA A 340 4.73 47.46 67.86
N GLN A 341 5.72 47.94 67.08
CA GLN A 341 6.57 49.15 67.24
C GLN A 341 7.61 49.13 68.40
N THR A 342 8.73 49.87 68.38
CA THR A 342 9.08 51.12 67.66
C THR A 342 10.56 51.16 67.19
N GLN A 343 10.99 52.25 66.55
CA GLN A 343 12.31 52.50 65.93
C GLN A 343 13.45 52.82 66.94
N THR A 344 14.74 52.71 66.54
CA THR A 344 15.74 53.80 66.75
C THR A 344 17.07 53.67 65.99
N HIS A 345 17.71 54.84 65.83
CA HIS A 345 18.85 55.28 65.04
C HIS A 345 20.28 54.69 65.22
N HIS A 346 21.07 54.88 64.14
CA HIS A 346 22.52 55.20 64.07
C HIS A 346 23.60 54.12 64.31
N SER A 347 24.86 54.50 64.05
CA SER A 347 25.97 53.65 63.57
C SER A 347 27.32 54.07 64.15
N ALA A 348 28.30 53.14 64.26
CA ALA A 348 29.72 53.32 63.83
C ALA A 348 30.69 52.21 64.31
N LEU A 349 31.74 51.96 63.49
CA LEU A 349 33.14 51.57 63.83
C LEU A 349 33.46 50.24 64.58
N SER A 350 34.02 49.26 63.82
CA SER A 350 35.41 48.75 63.84
C SER A 350 36.22 48.52 65.15
N PRO A 351 37.32 47.72 65.15
CA PRO A 351 37.75 46.56 64.33
C PRO A 351 38.10 45.36 65.31
N PRO A 352 39.29 44.69 65.34
CA PRO A 352 40.20 44.05 64.35
C PRO A 352 40.22 42.49 64.58
N ALA A 353 41.25 41.61 64.40
CA ALA A 353 42.64 41.63 63.88
C ALA A 353 43.11 40.20 63.44
N GLN A 354 43.88 40.08 62.35
CA GLN A 354 45.02 39.14 62.06
C GLN A 354 44.79 37.60 62.15
N THR A 355 45.51 36.69 61.44
CA THR A 355 46.88 36.73 60.88
C THR A 355 47.01 36.03 59.50
N GLN A 356 48.14 36.30 58.83
CA GLN A 356 48.62 35.97 57.47
C GLN A 356 48.72 34.44 57.15
N THR A 357 48.76 33.98 55.88
CA THR A 357 49.96 34.04 55.00
C THR A 357 49.70 33.79 53.50
N LEU A 358 50.71 34.12 52.67
CA LEU A 358 50.83 34.10 51.19
C LEU A 358 52.16 33.39 50.81
N PRO A 359 52.44 32.89 49.57
CA PRO A 359 52.67 33.70 48.33
C PRO A 359 52.35 32.97 46.98
N ARG A 360 52.81 33.36 45.77
CA ARG A 360 52.78 34.63 44.96
C ARG A 360 53.46 34.37 43.56
N ALA A 361 53.12 35.12 42.50
CA ALA A 361 53.78 35.15 41.16
C ALA A 361 54.68 36.44 40.99
N PRO A 362 55.19 36.92 39.81
CA PRO A 362 55.37 36.41 38.42
C PRO A 362 56.91 36.46 38.02
N PRO A 363 57.53 36.95 36.88
CA PRO A 363 57.10 37.49 35.55
C PRO A 363 57.99 36.99 34.32
N PRO A 364 58.48 37.73 33.26
CA PRO A 364 58.55 37.16 31.86
C PRO A 364 59.81 37.48 30.94
N LEU A 365 59.69 37.15 29.61
CA LEU A 365 60.35 37.72 28.39
C LEU A 365 61.87 37.55 28.06
N THR A 366 62.21 37.00 26.85
CA THR A 366 63.11 37.55 25.76
C THR A 366 63.40 36.53 24.61
N THR A 367 64.16 36.91 23.55
CA THR A 367 64.35 36.23 22.20
C THR A 367 65.77 36.54 21.63
N PRO A 368 66.24 36.30 20.35
CA PRO A 368 65.65 35.71 19.11
C PRO A 368 66.58 34.87 18.14
N SER A 369 66.02 34.43 16.98
CA SER A 369 66.64 34.29 15.61
C SER A 369 67.66 33.17 15.23
N GLN A 370 67.38 32.36 14.18
CA GLN A 370 68.06 32.41 12.84
C GLN A 370 67.68 31.32 11.78
N ARG A 371 67.55 31.77 10.51
CA ARG A 371 67.87 31.14 9.17
C ARG A 371 67.13 29.91 8.57
N LYS A 372 67.15 29.86 7.21
CA LYS A 372 66.68 28.80 6.26
C LYS A 372 67.83 27.84 5.86
N PRO A 373 67.58 26.69 5.18
CA PRO A 373 67.33 26.61 3.72
C PRO A 373 65.95 25.98 3.39
N GLN A 374 65.30 26.07 2.22
CA GLN A 374 65.66 26.34 0.81
C GLN A 374 66.24 25.16 0.00
N ILE A 375 65.34 24.37 -0.62
CA ILE A 375 65.57 23.60 -1.85
C ILE A 375 64.49 24.05 -2.87
N GLN A 376 64.76 23.87 -4.16
CA GLN A 376 64.04 24.48 -5.29
C GLN A 376 63.89 23.43 -6.42
N HIS A 377 63.21 23.81 -7.52
CA HIS A 377 62.92 23.00 -8.72
C HIS A 377 61.75 21.99 -8.58
N HIS A 378 60.92 21.72 -9.60
CA HIS A 378 60.84 22.33 -10.95
C HIS A 378 59.39 22.47 -11.42
N ILE A 379 59.08 23.59 -12.09
CA ILE A 379 57.91 23.70 -12.98
C ILE A 379 58.31 23.17 -14.36
N PRO A 380 57.43 22.43 -15.04
CA PRO A 380 57.22 22.54 -16.48
C PRO A 380 55.83 23.12 -16.78
N GLU A 381 55.77 24.04 -17.76
CA GLU A 381 54.53 24.65 -18.23
C GLU A 381 53.85 23.81 -19.32
N VAL A 382 52.52 23.97 -19.42
CA VAL A 382 51.69 23.91 -20.64
C VAL A 382 51.96 22.79 -21.68
N CYS A 383 50.92 21.98 -21.89
CA CYS A 383 50.52 21.56 -23.24
C CYS A 383 49.00 21.70 -23.37
N THR A 384 48.56 22.60 -24.25
CA THR A 384 47.15 22.83 -24.61
C THR A 384 46.80 22.12 -25.92
N THR A 385 45.96 21.09 -25.81
CA THR A 385 45.19 20.45 -26.89
C THR A 385 43.89 20.00 -26.22
N GLU A 386 42.68 20.45 -26.55
CA GLU A 386 42.10 20.57 -27.90
C GLU A 386 42.37 19.34 -28.76
N GLU A 387 41.67 18.24 -28.46
CA GLU A 387 40.78 17.57 -29.42
C GLU A 387 39.86 16.58 -28.69
N GLY A 388 38.66 16.35 -29.25
CA GLY A 388 37.65 15.47 -28.66
C GLY A 388 37.81 14.02 -29.10
N CYS A 389 38.26 13.13 -28.20
CA CYS A 389 38.32 11.69 -28.47
C CYS A 389 36.94 11.04 -28.40
N ASP A 390 36.28 10.93 -29.56
CA ASP A 390 35.04 10.17 -29.74
C ASP A 390 35.28 8.67 -29.44
N ALA A 391 34.52 8.13 -28.48
CA ALA A 391 34.69 6.75 -28.00
C ALA A 391 34.37 5.68 -29.05
N SER A 392 33.76 6.04 -30.18
CA SER A 392 33.48 5.12 -31.30
C SER A 392 34.73 4.66 -32.06
N VAL A 393 35.80 5.48 -32.11
CA VAL A 393 36.93 5.26 -33.03
C VAL A 393 37.88 4.15 -32.55
N PHE A 394 38.08 4.01 -31.22
CA PHE A 394 39.10 3.11 -30.66
C PHE A 394 38.82 1.61 -30.92
N VAL A 395 37.56 1.24 -31.19
CA VAL A 395 37.14 -0.16 -31.43
C VAL A 395 37.57 -0.65 -32.82
N SER A 396 37.53 0.21 -33.84
CA SER A 396 37.86 -0.19 -35.24
C SER A 396 39.36 -0.35 -35.50
N ALA A 397 40.22 0.28 -34.70
CA ALA A 397 41.66 0.28 -34.91
C ALA A 397 42.37 -1.02 -34.46
N VAL A 398 41.73 -1.84 -33.62
CA VAL A 398 42.37 -3.01 -32.98
C VAL A 398 41.91 -4.33 -33.60
N TRP A 399 40.61 -4.52 -33.87
CA TRP A 399 40.05 -5.76 -34.42
C TRP A 399 39.43 -5.55 -35.81
N GLY A 400 40.28 -5.55 -36.84
CA GLY A 400 39.82 -5.63 -38.23
C GLY A 400 39.38 -7.05 -38.60
N GLY A 401 38.07 -7.33 -38.53
CA GLY A 401 37.50 -8.60 -39.03
C GLY A 401 36.07 -8.87 -38.53
N GLU A 402 35.17 -9.24 -39.45
CA GLU A 402 33.81 -9.66 -39.11
C GLU A 402 33.85 -11.02 -38.37
N CYS A 403 33.37 -11.06 -37.12
CA CYS A 403 33.40 -12.27 -36.29
C CYS A 403 32.13 -12.41 -35.43
N SER A 404 31.21 -13.27 -35.86
CA SER A 404 29.93 -13.53 -35.19
C SER A 404 30.03 -14.65 -34.14
N LEU A 405 30.35 -14.31 -32.88
CA LEU A 405 30.38 -15.25 -31.74
C LEU A 405 29.83 -14.62 -30.44
N PRO A 406 29.44 -15.42 -29.41
CA PRO A 406 28.45 -15.01 -28.42
C PRO A 406 28.99 -14.44 -27.09
N ALA A 407 28.12 -13.68 -26.42
CA ALA A 407 28.02 -13.36 -24.98
C ALA A 407 29.32 -12.94 -24.21
N PRO A 408 29.41 -11.69 -23.70
CA PRO A 408 30.63 -11.17 -23.06
C PRO A 408 31.03 -11.85 -21.74
N GLN A 409 30.14 -12.63 -21.12
CA GLN A 409 30.39 -13.33 -19.85
C GLN A 409 31.60 -14.29 -19.92
N VAL A 410 31.78 -15.00 -21.05
CA VAL A 410 32.89 -15.94 -21.24
C VAL A 410 34.25 -15.22 -21.40
N LEU A 411 34.22 -13.98 -21.90
CA LEU A 411 35.42 -13.16 -22.15
C LEU A 411 36.03 -12.65 -20.85
N CYS A 412 35.22 -12.11 -19.92
CA CYS A 412 35.71 -11.70 -18.60
C CYS A 412 36.35 -12.86 -17.82
N GLN A 413 35.72 -14.04 -17.81
CA GLN A 413 36.22 -15.18 -17.03
C GLN A 413 37.48 -15.80 -17.64
N ARG A 414 37.66 -15.73 -18.97
CA ARG A 414 38.93 -16.05 -19.63
C ARG A 414 40.02 -14.99 -19.39
N LEU A 415 39.69 -13.70 -19.37
CA LEU A 415 40.66 -12.64 -19.03
C LEU A 415 41.20 -12.82 -17.60
N LEU A 416 40.33 -13.07 -16.62
CA LEU A 416 40.74 -13.29 -15.22
C LEU A 416 41.70 -14.48 -15.07
N LEU A 417 41.45 -15.58 -15.79
CA LEU A 417 42.35 -16.74 -15.80
C LEU A 417 43.68 -16.44 -16.51
N LEU A 418 43.67 -15.73 -17.64
CA LEU A 418 44.89 -15.35 -18.37
C LEU A 418 45.77 -14.39 -17.55
N LEU A 419 45.17 -13.42 -16.86
CA LEU A 419 45.88 -12.50 -15.96
C LEU A 419 46.47 -13.25 -14.76
N GLY A 420 45.75 -14.23 -14.19
CA GLY A 420 46.26 -15.09 -13.12
C GLY A 420 47.47 -15.93 -13.54
N TYR A 421 47.46 -16.52 -14.73
CA TYR A 421 48.59 -17.30 -15.27
C TYR A 421 49.80 -16.43 -15.64
N ALA A 422 49.57 -15.22 -16.16
CA ALA A 422 50.64 -14.27 -16.46
C ALA A 422 51.42 -13.85 -15.21
N TRP A 423 50.77 -13.82 -14.04
CA TRP A 423 51.38 -13.43 -12.77
C TRP A 423 52.41 -14.43 -12.22
N GLN A 424 52.42 -15.68 -12.71
CA GLN A 424 53.28 -16.75 -12.17
C GLN A 424 54.54 -17.06 -13.01
N THR A 425 54.78 -16.36 -14.14
CA THR A 425 55.73 -16.84 -15.17
C THR A 425 56.76 -15.83 -15.69
N VAL A 426 56.87 -14.63 -15.10
CA VAL A 426 57.84 -13.59 -15.53
C VAL A 426 58.90 -13.29 -14.46
N PRO A 427 60.21 -13.50 -14.73
CA PRO A 427 61.28 -13.13 -13.81
C PRO A 427 61.53 -11.61 -13.73
N THR A 428 62.00 -11.17 -12.57
CA THR A 428 62.33 -9.78 -12.22
C THR A 428 63.33 -9.08 -13.16
N GLN A 429 62.94 -7.94 -13.73
CA GLN A 429 63.79 -6.73 -13.80
C GLN A 429 62.97 -5.42 -13.94
N ARG A 430 63.20 -4.50 -12.99
CA ARG A 430 63.12 -3.02 -13.11
C ARG A 430 62.10 -2.44 -14.13
N GLY A 431 60.83 -2.76 -13.96
CA GLY A 431 59.70 -2.16 -14.71
C GLY A 431 58.44 -1.92 -13.87
N GLU A 432 58.55 -2.06 -12.54
CA GLU A 432 57.41 -2.34 -11.66
C GLU A 432 56.44 -1.16 -11.52
N LEU A 433 56.94 0.07 -11.35
CA LEU A 433 56.11 1.24 -11.07
C LEU A 433 55.13 1.61 -12.21
N GLU A 434 55.53 1.48 -13.47
CA GLU A 434 54.68 1.88 -14.59
C GLU A 434 53.66 0.80 -14.96
N LEU A 435 54.05 -0.48 -14.89
CA LEU A 435 53.11 -1.58 -15.15
C LEU A 435 52.09 -1.72 -14.00
N GLN A 436 52.51 -1.57 -12.75
CA GLN A 436 51.63 -1.63 -11.57
C GLN A 436 50.66 -0.44 -11.52
N ALA A 437 51.09 0.74 -11.97
CA ALA A 437 50.19 1.88 -12.20
C ALA A 437 49.18 1.57 -13.31
N ARG A 438 49.61 1.04 -14.47
CA ARG A 438 48.72 0.75 -15.60
C ARG A 438 47.76 -0.42 -15.33
N THR A 439 48.14 -1.46 -14.59
CA THR A 439 47.20 -2.52 -14.18
C THR A 439 46.26 -2.06 -13.08
N SER A 440 46.71 -1.26 -12.12
CA SER A 440 45.80 -0.63 -11.14
C SER A 440 44.82 0.32 -11.83
N VAL A 441 45.28 1.13 -12.79
CA VAL A 441 44.41 2.01 -13.57
C VAL A 441 43.44 1.21 -14.46
N LEU A 442 43.84 0.11 -15.09
CA LEU A 442 42.91 -0.71 -15.87
C LEU A 442 41.89 -1.45 -14.97
N PHE A 443 42.31 -1.94 -13.80
CA PHE A 443 41.43 -2.53 -12.80
C PHE A 443 40.47 -1.48 -12.24
N CYS A 444 40.95 -0.26 -11.95
CA CYS A 444 40.13 0.89 -11.56
C CYS A 444 39.21 1.36 -12.69
N ILE A 445 39.58 1.32 -13.97
CA ILE A 445 38.68 1.66 -15.08
C ILE A 445 37.54 0.63 -15.18
N VAL A 446 37.84 -0.66 -15.01
CA VAL A 446 36.81 -1.71 -14.95
C VAL A 446 35.93 -1.59 -13.69
N LEU A 447 36.47 -1.08 -12.57
CA LEU A 447 35.73 -0.78 -11.33
C LEU A 447 35.10 0.63 -11.26
N GLN A 448 35.45 1.55 -12.15
CA GLN A 448 34.77 2.85 -12.29
C GLN A 448 33.49 2.72 -13.14
N CYS A 449 33.23 1.53 -13.68
CA CYS A 449 31.93 1.07 -14.14
C CYS A 449 31.12 0.35 -13.03
N VAL A 450 31.43 0.55 -11.75
CA VAL A 450 30.58 0.07 -10.63
C VAL A 450 29.30 0.90 -10.58
N CYS A 451 28.28 0.42 -11.29
CA CYS A 451 26.90 0.74 -10.98
C CYS A 451 26.60 0.17 -9.59
N ILE A 452 26.64 1.01 -8.55
CA ILE A 452 26.16 0.63 -7.22
C ILE A 452 24.67 0.35 -7.35
N LEU A 453 24.24 -0.88 -7.05
CA LEU A 453 22.85 -1.31 -7.18
C LEU A 453 22.27 -1.53 -5.79
N LEU A 454 21.13 -0.89 -5.50
CA LEU A 454 20.54 -0.88 -4.17
C LEU A 454 19.13 -1.50 -4.13
N TYR A 455 18.79 -2.18 -3.03
CA TYR A 455 17.54 -2.92 -2.84
C TYR A 455 17.04 -2.88 -1.37
N VAL A 456 15.71 -2.91 -1.16
CA VAL A 456 15.03 -2.82 0.17
C VAL A 456 14.59 -4.19 0.69
N ASN A 457 15.13 -4.61 1.83
CA ASN A 457 15.11 -6.01 2.30
C ASN A 457 13.78 -6.57 2.88
N HIS A 458 12.65 -5.86 2.84
CA HIS A 458 11.45 -6.22 3.61
C HIS A 458 10.12 -6.25 2.85
N ASN A 459 10.06 -5.71 1.62
CA ASN A 459 8.79 -5.39 0.96
C ASN A 459 8.50 -6.33 -0.22
N ASN A 460 7.42 -7.12 -0.13
CA ASN A 460 7.06 -8.11 -1.14
C ASN A 460 6.12 -7.51 -2.20
N PHE A 461 6.66 -7.17 -3.38
CA PHE A 461 5.87 -6.71 -4.53
C PHE A 461 5.39 -7.88 -5.38
N LEU A 462 4.12 -7.92 -5.77
CA LEU A 462 3.55 -8.87 -6.75
C LEU A 462 3.16 -8.20 -8.06
N VAL A 463 3.48 -8.82 -9.19
CA VAL A 463 2.90 -8.48 -10.51
C VAL A 463 1.44 -8.91 -10.56
N CYS A 464 0.51 -7.98 -10.82
CA CYS A 464 -0.94 -8.23 -10.82
C CYS A 464 -1.66 -7.63 -12.05
N VAL A 465 -2.82 -8.18 -12.42
CA VAL A 465 -3.76 -7.55 -13.35
C VAL A 465 -4.70 -6.65 -12.57
N GLN A 466 -4.67 -5.35 -12.87
CA GLN A 466 -5.53 -4.36 -12.20
C GLN A 466 -6.83 -4.11 -12.99
N VAL A 467 -6.75 -4.11 -14.32
CA VAL A 467 -7.86 -3.83 -15.24
C VAL A 467 -7.62 -4.55 -16.56
N PHE A 468 -8.65 -5.15 -17.15
CA PHE A 468 -8.60 -5.57 -18.55
C PHE A 468 -8.84 -4.37 -19.46
N TYR A 469 -8.21 -4.34 -20.63
CA TYR A 469 -8.57 -3.41 -21.70
C TYR A 469 -9.75 -3.96 -22.53
N PRO A 470 -10.51 -3.08 -23.21
CA PRO A 470 -11.48 -3.50 -24.22
C PRO A 470 -10.85 -4.44 -25.25
N ARG A 471 -11.59 -5.49 -25.64
CA ARG A 471 -11.17 -6.49 -26.66
C ARG A 471 -9.90 -7.30 -26.33
N GLU A 472 -9.27 -7.10 -25.17
CA GLU A 472 -8.03 -7.77 -24.75
C GLU A 472 -8.17 -9.30 -24.58
N LYS A 473 -7.16 -10.05 -25.04
CA LYS A 473 -7.14 -11.53 -25.11
C LYS A 473 -6.12 -12.14 -24.14
N PHE A 474 -6.60 -12.83 -23.11
CA PHE A 474 -5.78 -13.56 -22.12
C PHE A 474 -5.50 -15.02 -22.52
N ASN A 475 -5.17 -15.27 -23.80
CA ASN A 475 -5.02 -16.63 -24.35
C ASN A 475 -3.63 -17.26 -24.11
N HIS A 476 -2.63 -16.50 -23.68
CA HIS A 476 -1.28 -17.02 -23.46
C HIS A 476 -1.21 -17.83 -22.15
N PRO A 477 -0.67 -19.07 -22.13
CA PRO A 477 -0.70 -19.93 -20.94
C PRO A 477 -0.09 -19.29 -19.69
N TYR A 478 1.02 -18.54 -19.82
CA TYR A 478 1.65 -17.85 -18.70
C TYR A 478 0.75 -16.76 -18.08
N ILE A 479 0.09 -15.95 -18.93
CA ILE A 479 -0.91 -14.94 -18.51
C ILE A 479 -2.10 -15.63 -17.84
N LEU A 480 -2.57 -16.74 -18.41
CA LEU A 480 -3.70 -17.50 -17.91
C LEU A 480 -3.40 -18.11 -16.53
N ASN A 481 -2.17 -18.57 -16.29
CA ASN A 481 -1.76 -19.11 -14.98
C ASN A 481 -1.71 -17.99 -13.93
N LEU A 482 -1.00 -16.89 -14.21
CA LEU A 482 -0.90 -15.74 -13.30
C LEU A 482 -2.28 -15.18 -12.91
N LEU A 483 -3.18 -15.01 -13.88
CA LEU A 483 -4.56 -14.59 -13.63
C LEU A 483 -5.33 -15.59 -12.76
N CYS A 484 -5.17 -16.89 -13.00
CA CYS A 484 -5.84 -17.92 -12.22
C CYS A 484 -5.34 -17.94 -10.76
N GLU A 485 -4.03 -17.91 -10.55
CA GLU A 485 -3.43 -17.86 -9.21
C GLU A 485 -3.78 -16.56 -8.46
N GLN A 486 -3.81 -15.41 -9.15
CA GLN A 486 -4.29 -14.15 -8.58
C GLN A 486 -5.75 -14.26 -8.11
N ILE A 487 -6.66 -14.73 -8.99
CA ILE A 487 -8.08 -14.91 -8.67
C ILE A 487 -8.26 -15.89 -7.50
N MET A 488 -7.51 -16.99 -7.46
CA MET A 488 -7.59 -17.96 -6.36
C MET A 488 -7.07 -17.38 -5.05
N ARG A 489 -5.88 -16.75 -5.04
CA ARG A 489 -5.30 -16.12 -3.85
C ARG A 489 -6.25 -15.06 -3.27
N ASP A 490 -6.80 -14.20 -4.12
CA ASP A 490 -7.75 -13.16 -3.70
C ASP A 490 -9.12 -13.73 -3.28
N THR A 491 -9.57 -14.85 -3.88
CA THR A 491 -10.78 -15.57 -3.44
C THR A 491 -10.63 -16.11 -2.02
N TYR A 492 -9.43 -16.58 -1.63
CA TYR A 492 -9.17 -17.06 -0.27
C TYR A 492 -8.66 -15.97 0.69
N CYS A 493 -8.25 -14.80 0.20
CA CYS A 493 -7.79 -13.67 1.02
C CYS A 493 -8.91 -12.66 1.28
N ASP A 494 -9.43 -12.62 2.52
CA ASP A 494 -10.63 -11.85 2.87
C ASP A 494 -10.39 -10.33 3.03
N THR A 495 -9.16 -9.84 2.82
CA THR A 495 -8.82 -8.40 2.77
C THR A 495 -9.20 -7.72 1.45
N CYS A 496 -9.36 -8.47 0.36
CA CYS A 496 -9.64 -7.90 -0.96
C CYS A 496 -11.07 -7.30 -1.04
N VAL A 497 -11.15 -5.98 -0.85
CA VAL A 497 -12.39 -5.17 -0.83
C VAL A 497 -13.15 -5.15 -2.16
N ARG A 498 -12.50 -5.56 -3.25
CA ARG A 498 -13.08 -5.52 -4.60
C ARG A 498 -13.96 -6.73 -4.93
N ILE A 499 -13.89 -7.80 -4.13
CA ILE A 499 -14.69 -9.02 -4.28
C ILE A 499 -15.74 -9.06 -3.17
N SER A 500 -17.02 -8.99 -3.53
CA SER A 500 -18.12 -9.14 -2.57
C SER A 500 -18.19 -10.56 -2.00
N ARG A 501 -18.84 -10.70 -0.84
CA ARG A 501 -19.01 -12.00 -0.16
C ARG A 501 -19.71 -13.05 -1.04
N GLU A 502 -20.66 -12.65 -1.89
CA GLU A 502 -21.40 -13.57 -2.75
C GLU A 502 -20.61 -13.98 -4.01
N GLU A 503 -19.81 -13.07 -4.59
CA GLU A 503 -18.86 -13.38 -5.66
C GLU A 503 -17.77 -14.36 -5.18
N ARG A 504 -17.22 -14.08 -3.98
CA ARG A 504 -16.26 -14.92 -3.27
C ARG A 504 -16.83 -16.30 -2.98
N ARG A 505 -18.08 -16.39 -2.51
CA ARG A 505 -18.79 -17.65 -2.25
C ARG A 505 -18.96 -18.47 -3.54
N LYS A 506 -19.51 -17.88 -4.59
CA LYS A 506 -19.67 -18.52 -5.91
C LYS A 506 -18.35 -19.06 -6.49
N MET A 507 -17.24 -18.35 -6.28
CA MET A 507 -15.93 -18.84 -6.72
C MET A 507 -15.38 -19.95 -5.82
N LYS A 508 -15.54 -19.86 -4.49
CA LYS A 508 -15.20 -20.96 -3.55
C LYS A 508 -16.02 -22.23 -3.87
N ASP A 509 -17.28 -22.10 -4.32
CA ASP A 509 -18.09 -23.23 -4.83
C ASP A 509 -17.49 -23.83 -6.11
N LEU A 510 -17.16 -23.00 -7.11
CA LEU A 510 -16.54 -23.44 -8.39
C LEU A 510 -15.17 -24.10 -8.22
N LEU A 511 -14.39 -23.68 -7.21
CA LEU A 511 -13.09 -24.25 -6.88
C LEU A 511 -13.17 -25.53 -6.02
N GLY A 512 -14.36 -25.89 -5.54
CA GLY A 512 -14.56 -27.05 -4.65
C GLY A 512 -14.20 -28.40 -5.28
N ASP A 513 -14.34 -28.55 -6.60
CA ASP A 513 -13.95 -29.74 -7.36
C ASP A 513 -12.45 -29.69 -7.75
N VAL A 514 -11.58 -29.53 -6.75
CA VAL A 514 -10.12 -29.24 -6.84
C VAL A 514 -9.33 -30.14 -7.82
N SER A 515 -9.84 -31.32 -8.16
CA SER A 515 -9.18 -32.35 -9.00
C SER A 515 -8.83 -31.95 -10.45
N LEU A 516 -9.15 -30.75 -10.92
CA LEU A 516 -9.03 -30.33 -12.33
C LEU A 516 -8.18 -29.08 -12.61
N LEU A 517 -7.49 -28.51 -11.62
CA LEU A 517 -6.71 -27.26 -11.77
C LEU A 517 -5.50 -27.34 -12.74
N GLN A 518 -5.14 -28.54 -13.20
CA GLN A 518 -4.14 -28.74 -14.27
C GLN A 518 -4.67 -28.36 -15.67
N ASP A 519 -5.98 -28.27 -15.89
CA ASP A 519 -6.58 -27.99 -17.21
C ASP A 519 -6.71 -26.48 -17.51
N ASP A 520 -6.06 -26.03 -18.58
CA ASP A 520 -6.22 -24.67 -19.10
C ASP A 520 -7.67 -24.33 -19.50
N THR A 521 -8.52 -25.31 -19.86
CA THR A 521 -9.96 -25.02 -20.06
C THR A 521 -10.71 -24.76 -18.75
N MET A 522 -10.18 -25.18 -17.60
CA MET A 522 -10.70 -24.83 -16.28
C MET A 522 -10.17 -23.46 -15.85
N LYS A 523 -8.85 -23.22 -15.95
CA LYS A 523 -8.26 -21.89 -15.68
C LYS A 523 -8.94 -20.80 -16.49
N LYS A 524 -9.22 -21.06 -17.78
CA LYS A 524 -9.95 -20.13 -18.65
C LYS A 524 -11.41 -19.90 -18.22
N ARG A 525 -12.08 -20.89 -17.62
CA ARG A 525 -13.41 -20.70 -17.01
C ARG A 525 -13.33 -19.87 -15.73
N ILE A 526 -12.34 -20.07 -14.88
CA ILE A 526 -12.12 -19.27 -13.65
C ILE A 526 -11.88 -17.80 -14.03
N VAL A 527 -10.98 -17.54 -14.99
CA VAL A 527 -10.68 -16.18 -15.46
C VAL A 527 -11.89 -15.53 -16.13
N MET A 528 -12.66 -16.25 -16.97
CA MET A 528 -13.92 -15.72 -17.50
C MET A 528 -14.96 -15.48 -16.41
N ALA A 529 -15.10 -16.39 -15.44
CA ALA A 529 -16.06 -16.23 -14.35
C ALA A 529 -15.79 -14.97 -13.52
N ALA A 530 -14.52 -14.70 -13.18
CA ALA A 530 -14.13 -13.45 -12.56
C ALA A 530 -14.31 -12.24 -13.50
N ARG A 531 -13.77 -12.29 -14.72
CA ARG A 531 -13.80 -11.18 -15.69
C ARG A 531 -15.22 -10.74 -16.04
N ASP A 532 -16.14 -11.67 -16.19
CA ASP A 532 -17.47 -11.44 -16.77
C ASP A 532 -18.58 -11.36 -15.71
N ASN A 533 -18.39 -11.91 -14.51
CA ASN A 533 -19.35 -11.76 -13.39
C ASN A 533 -18.90 -10.73 -12.35
N TRP A 534 -17.64 -10.73 -11.91
CA TRP A 534 -17.23 -9.92 -10.75
C TRP A 534 -17.24 -8.42 -11.04
N GLU A 535 -17.89 -7.64 -10.20
CA GLU A 535 -18.35 -6.30 -10.52
C GLU A 535 -17.28 -5.21 -10.38
N ASN A 536 -16.45 -5.27 -9.33
CA ASN A 536 -15.48 -4.22 -9.00
C ASN A 536 -14.01 -4.69 -8.98
N TYR A 537 -13.75 -5.98 -9.24
CA TYR A 537 -12.42 -6.58 -9.15
C TYR A 537 -11.42 -6.01 -10.18
N PHE A 538 -11.67 -6.21 -11.47
CA PHE A 538 -10.86 -5.67 -12.57
C PHE A 538 -11.23 -4.22 -12.92
N THR A 539 -11.23 -3.33 -11.93
CA THR A 539 -11.66 -1.93 -12.02
C THR A 539 -10.59 -1.01 -11.43
N ARG A 540 -10.16 0.02 -12.17
CA ARG A 540 -9.36 1.14 -11.64
C ARG A 540 -10.27 2.04 -10.81
N LEU A 541 -9.96 2.18 -9.53
CA LEU A 541 -10.73 2.99 -8.58
C LEU A 541 -10.06 4.35 -8.39
N PHE A 542 -10.77 5.43 -8.69
CA PHE A 542 -10.28 6.80 -8.52
C PHE A 542 -11.08 7.53 -7.43
N PRO A 543 -10.45 8.24 -6.48
CA PRO A 543 -11.17 9.09 -5.54
C PRO A 543 -11.77 10.29 -6.28
N VAL A 544 -13.05 10.56 -6.04
CA VAL A 544 -13.80 11.67 -6.67
C VAL A 544 -14.76 12.33 -5.68
N LYS A 545 -15.15 13.57 -5.95
CA LYS A 545 -16.32 14.23 -5.34
C LYS A 545 -17.37 14.48 -6.43
N GLY A 546 -18.62 14.11 -6.17
CA GLY A 546 -19.73 14.25 -7.12
C GLY A 546 -20.67 15.41 -6.78
N ASP A 547 -20.98 16.23 -7.79
CA ASP A 547 -21.65 17.54 -7.66
C ASP A 547 -23.13 17.47 -7.24
N THR A 548 -23.85 16.42 -7.67
CA THR A 548 -25.33 16.35 -7.56
C THR A 548 -25.89 15.58 -6.36
N SER A 549 -25.04 15.04 -5.46
CA SER A 549 -25.54 14.39 -4.23
C SER A 549 -24.55 14.31 -3.05
N GLY A 550 -23.26 14.60 -3.22
CA GLY A 550 -22.24 14.44 -2.18
C GLY A 550 -21.92 12.99 -1.76
N ASP A 551 -22.79 12.03 -2.07
CA ASP A 551 -22.64 10.60 -1.72
C ASP A 551 -21.56 9.86 -2.52
N THR A 552 -21.21 10.35 -3.71
CA THR A 552 -20.22 9.71 -4.59
C THR A 552 -18.81 10.04 -4.12
N GLN A 553 -18.03 8.99 -3.83
CA GLN A 553 -16.68 9.10 -3.26
C GLN A 553 -15.61 8.44 -4.16
N VAL A 554 -15.99 7.47 -4.98
CA VAL A 554 -15.07 6.73 -5.86
C VAL A 554 -15.71 6.54 -7.24
N LEU A 555 -14.93 6.77 -8.29
CA LEU A 555 -15.24 6.40 -9.67
C LEU A 555 -14.50 5.10 -10.00
N GLY A 556 -15.23 4.03 -10.27
CA GLY A 556 -14.70 2.82 -10.89
C GLY A 556 -14.70 2.92 -12.40
N VAL A 557 -13.53 2.80 -13.02
CA VAL A 557 -13.35 2.67 -14.47
C VAL A 557 -12.87 1.25 -14.78
N SER A 558 -13.66 0.48 -15.53
CA SER A 558 -13.28 -0.87 -15.95
C SER A 558 -13.54 -1.07 -17.44
N HIS A 559 -13.18 -2.24 -17.96
CA HIS A 559 -13.60 -2.63 -19.31
C HIS A 559 -15.12 -2.63 -19.48
N ARG A 560 -15.91 -2.82 -18.40
CA ARG A 560 -17.38 -2.93 -18.46
C ARG A 560 -18.15 -1.61 -18.44
N GLY A 561 -17.53 -0.51 -18.01
CA GLY A 561 -18.22 0.77 -17.92
C GLY A 561 -17.63 1.71 -16.89
N LEU A 562 -18.41 2.73 -16.56
CA LEU A 562 -18.13 3.72 -15.52
C LEU A 562 -19.08 3.47 -14.35
N ARG A 563 -18.57 3.48 -13.11
CA ARG A 563 -19.32 3.12 -11.89
C ARG A 563 -19.11 4.19 -10.83
N LEU A 564 -20.20 4.79 -10.35
CA LEU A 564 -20.17 5.71 -9.20
C LEU A 564 -20.39 4.91 -7.92
N LEU A 565 -19.44 5.00 -7.00
CA LEU A 565 -19.35 4.17 -5.81
C LEU A 565 -19.27 5.03 -4.54
N LYS A 566 -19.89 4.54 -3.46
CA LYS A 566 -19.78 5.06 -2.09
C LYS A 566 -19.00 4.06 -1.24
N VAL A 567 -18.05 4.54 -0.44
CA VAL A 567 -17.29 3.68 0.48
C VAL A 567 -18.06 3.56 1.79
N ALA A 568 -18.78 2.46 1.95
CA ALA A 568 -19.50 2.17 3.18
C ALA A 568 -18.54 1.56 4.22
N ARG A 569 -18.49 2.20 5.40
CA ARG A 569 -17.92 1.61 6.61
C ARG A 569 -19.08 1.05 7.42
N ALA A 570 -19.17 -0.28 7.54
CA ALA A 570 -20.08 -0.88 8.50
C ALA A 570 -19.57 -0.58 9.92
N SER A 571 -20.44 -0.07 10.79
CA SER A 571 -20.13 0.21 12.18
C SER A 571 -19.99 -1.11 12.97
N GLY A 572 -18.77 -1.62 13.08
CA GLY A 572 -18.41 -2.74 13.96
C GLY A 572 -17.57 -3.85 13.32
N ILE A 573 -17.62 -4.05 11.99
CA ILE A 573 -16.88 -5.11 11.30
C ILE A 573 -16.36 -4.60 9.94
N ASN A 574 -15.02 -4.56 9.78
CA ASN A 574 -14.34 -4.28 8.52
C ASN A 574 -14.34 -5.54 7.59
N PRO A 575 -14.04 -5.45 6.28
CA PRO A 575 -13.50 -4.28 5.58
C PRO A 575 -14.55 -3.32 5.01
N LYS A 576 -14.06 -2.14 4.60
CA LYS A 576 -14.75 -1.15 3.76
C LYS A 576 -15.37 -1.86 2.54
N HIS A 577 -16.65 -1.64 2.25
CA HIS A 577 -17.31 -2.19 1.06
C HIS A 577 -17.80 -1.09 0.12
N LEU A 578 -17.79 -1.38 -1.18
CA LEU A 578 -18.16 -0.45 -2.24
C LEU A 578 -19.65 -0.62 -2.58
N ILE A 579 -20.47 0.38 -2.26
CA ILE A 579 -21.88 0.41 -2.67
C ILE A 579 -21.98 1.09 -4.03
N LEU A 580 -22.63 0.42 -5.00
CA LEU A 580 -22.92 0.99 -6.31
C LEU A 580 -24.06 2.01 -6.21
N LEU A 581 -23.79 3.25 -6.61
CA LEU A 581 -24.78 4.33 -6.69
C LEU A 581 -25.40 4.41 -8.10
N ARG A 582 -24.55 4.38 -9.14
CA ARG A 582 -24.94 4.39 -10.56
C ARG A 582 -23.88 3.69 -11.41
N SER A 583 -24.29 3.17 -12.56
CA SER A 583 -23.42 2.59 -13.58
C SER A 583 -23.82 3.08 -14.97
N TYR A 584 -22.84 3.39 -15.82
CA TYR A 584 -23.04 3.85 -17.20
C TYR A 584 -22.25 2.99 -18.19
N SER A 585 -22.87 2.65 -19.33
CA SER A 585 -22.19 1.97 -20.43
C SER A 585 -21.35 2.94 -21.28
N TYR A 586 -20.25 2.47 -21.87
CA TYR A 586 -19.51 3.25 -22.90
C TYR A 586 -20.35 3.55 -24.15
N ALA A 587 -21.48 2.86 -24.34
CA ALA A 587 -22.45 3.15 -25.39
C ALA A 587 -23.36 4.37 -25.08
N GLU A 588 -23.44 4.79 -23.81
CA GLU A 588 -24.13 6.02 -23.37
C GLU A 588 -23.20 7.24 -23.35
N LEU A 589 -21.88 7.03 -23.40
CA LEU A 589 -20.88 8.08 -23.38
C LEU A 589 -20.78 8.75 -24.76
N LEU A 590 -20.99 10.07 -24.79
CA LEU A 590 -20.89 10.90 -26.00
C LEU A 590 -19.52 11.57 -26.13
N SER A 591 -18.95 12.05 -25.01
CA SER A 591 -17.59 12.60 -24.93
C SER A 591 -17.11 12.69 -23.48
N VAL A 592 -15.78 12.80 -23.25
CA VAL A 592 -15.19 13.12 -21.93
C VAL A 592 -14.11 14.21 -22.07
N LYS A 593 -14.15 15.20 -21.18
CA LYS A 593 -13.36 16.42 -21.24
C LYS A 593 -12.77 16.78 -19.87
N LEU A 594 -11.54 17.26 -19.89
CA LEU A 594 -10.89 17.90 -18.75
C LEU A 594 -11.28 19.38 -18.76
N ARG A 595 -11.87 19.91 -17.67
CA ARG A 595 -12.32 21.32 -17.57
C ARG A 595 -11.35 22.21 -16.79
N SER A 596 -10.67 21.64 -15.81
CA SER A 596 -9.55 22.20 -15.05
C SER A 596 -8.57 21.06 -14.74
N ALA A 597 -7.45 21.33 -14.08
CA ALA A 597 -6.50 20.28 -13.66
C ALA A 597 -7.17 19.20 -12.78
N ASP A 598 -8.23 19.56 -12.05
CA ASP A 598 -8.93 18.75 -11.06
C ASP A 598 -10.39 18.40 -11.41
N MET A 599 -10.96 18.88 -12.53
CA MET A 599 -12.36 18.61 -12.90
C MET A 599 -12.47 17.86 -14.23
N VAL A 600 -13.14 16.71 -14.21
CA VAL A 600 -13.52 15.94 -15.40
C VAL A 600 -15.03 16.02 -15.65
N GLU A 601 -15.41 16.20 -16.90
CA GLU A 601 -16.78 16.27 -17.39
C GLU A 601 -17.05 15.13 -18.36
N PHE A 602 -18.10 14.35 -18.09
CA PHE A 602 -18.62 13.30 -18.95
C PHE A 602 -19.93 13.77 -19.58
N SER A 603 -19.95 13.83 -20.91
CA SER A 603 -21.18 13.99 -21.67
C SER A 603 -21.83 12.63 -21.86
N LEU A 604 -22.90 12.35 -21.12
CA LEU A 604 -23.71 11.14 -21.28
C LEU A 604 -24.93 11.42 -22.17
N LYS A 605 -25.59 10.35 -22.60
CA LYS A 605 -26.82 10.37 -23.40
C LYS A 605 -27.95 11.23 -22.80
N GLU A 606 -28.14 11.13 -21.49
CA GLU A 606 -29.33 11.66 -20.79
C GLU A 606 -29.01 12.78 -19.78
N GLU A 607 -27.77 12.86 -19.30
CA GLU A 607 -27.29 13.89 -18.35
C GLU A 607 -25.85 14.34 -18.67
N GLN A 608 -25.35 15.35 -17.97
CA GLN A 608 -23.91 15.68 -17.93
C GLN A 608 -23.41 15.44 -16.50
N LEU A 609 -22.28 14.77 -16.35
CA LEU A 609 -21.70 14.45 -15.05
C LEU A 609 -20.36 15.18 -14.88
N GLN A 610 -20.23 16.00 -13.85
CA GLN A 610 -18.96 16.63 -13.47
C GLN A 610 -18.46 16.04 -12.15
N LEU A 611 -17.19 15.66 -12.10
CA LEU A 611 -16.52 15.08 -10.93
C LEU A 611 -15.22 15.82 -10.63
N GLN A 612 -14.99 16.17 -9.37
CA GLN A 612 -13.71 16.70 -8.90
C GLN A 612 -12.79 15.55 -8.49
N SER A 613 -11.54 15.53 -8.97
CA SER A 613 -10.49 14.58 -8.61
C SER A 613 -9.11 15.14 -8.93
N ASN A 614 -8.14 14.98 -8.02
CA ASN A 614 -6.73 15.24 -8.31
C ASN A 614 -6.16 14.35 -9.43
N ARG A 615 -6.91 13.32 -9.87
CA ARG A 615 -6.57 12.41 -10.97
C ARG A 615 -7.44 12.64 -12.22
N ALA A 616 -8.12 13.78 -12.35
CA ALA A 616 -9.01 14.09 -13.48
C ALA A 616 -8.35 13.89 -14.86
N ALA A 617 -7.06 14.21 -15.01
CA ALA A 617 -6.30 13.94 -16.23
C ALA A 617 -6.11 12.43 -16.50
N GLN A 618 -5.75 11.62 -15.48
CA GLN A 618 -5.62 10.16 -15.60
C GLN A 618 -6.98 9.53 -15.99
N ILE A 619 -8.06 9.93 -15.31
CA ILE A 619 -9.44 9.47 -15.58
C ILE A 619 -9.81 9.78 -17.04
N THR A 620 -9.58 11.02 -17.48
CA THR A 620 -9.86 11.46 -18.85
C THR A 620 -9.09 10.63 -19.88
N ALA A 621 -7.81 10.31 -19.63
CA ALA A 621 -6.99 9.52 -20.54
C ALA A 621 -7.49 8.07 -20.68
N VAL A 622 -7.73 7.37 -19.57
CA VAL A 622 -8.19 5.97 -19.58
C VAL A 622 -9.57 5.85 -20.24
N VAL A 623 -10.52 6.74 -19.89
CA VAL A 623 -11.88 6.68 -20.44
C VAL A 623 -11.92 7.04 -21.92
N ARG A 624 -11.08 7.97 -22.40
CA ARG A 624 -10.93 8.24 -23.84
C ARG A 624 -10.42 7.04 -24.59
N LEU A 625 -9.35 6.41 -24.09
CA LEU A 625 -8.71 5.26 -24.73
C LEU A 625 -9.70 4.08 -24.83
N PHE A 626 -10.40 3.76 -23.74
CA PHE A 626 -11.37 2.66 -23.74
C PHE A 626 -12.57 2.95 -24.67
N HIS A 627 -13.07 4.18 -24.70
CA HIS A 627 -14.16 4.56 -25.60
C HIS A 627 -13.71 4.53 -27.08
N GLN A 628 -12.51 5.01 -27.40
CA GLN A 628 -11.94 4.98 -28.75
C GLN A 628 -11.75 3.54 -29.25
N GLU A 629 -11.11 2.68 -28.47
CA GLU A 629 -10.89 1.26 -28.80
C GLU A 629 -12.20 0.47 -28.98
N LEU A 630 -13.31 0.96 -28.43
CA LEU A 630 -14.64 0.37 -28.58
C LEU A 630 -15.43 0.89 -29.78
N VAL A 631 -15.30 2.18 -30.08
CA VAL A 631 -15.92 2.86 -31.23
C VAL A 631 -15.22 2.47 -32.53
N GLU A 632 -13.90 2.28 -32.52
CA GLU A 632 -13.11 1.91 -33.69
C GLU A 632 -13.55 0.53 -34.23
N GLY A 633 -14.10 0.49 -35.46
CA GLY A 633 -14.66 -0.73 -36.03
C GLY A 633 -15.97 -1.21 -35.38
N SER A 634 -16.75 -0.31 -34.76
CA SER A 634 -18.10 -0.60 -34.26
C SER A 634 -19.17 -0.40 -35.33
N ASP A 635 -20.01 -1.41 -35.55
CA ASP A 635 -21.22 -1.32 -36.39
C ASP A 635 -22.37 -0.54 -35.71
N HIS A 636 -22.10 0.40 -34.81
CA HIS A 636 -23.12 1.10 -34.02
C HIS A 636 -22.92 2.62 -34.02
N VAL A 637 -24.03 3.34 -34.12
CA VAL A 637 -24.09 4.81 -34.02
C VAL A 637 -25.15 5.21 -33.00
N ILE A 638 -24.95 6.35 -32.33
CA ILE A 638 -25.92 6.95 -31.41
C ILE A 638 -26.50 8.24 -32.02
N ALA A 639 -27.82 8.38 -31.91
CA ALA A 639 -28.57 9.50 -32.45
C ALA A 639 -28.37 10.79 -31.63
N LEU A 640 -27.86 11.84 -32.26
CA LEU A 640 -27.67 13.17 -31.64
C LEU A 640 -28.97 13.98 -31.61
N LYS A 641 -29.90 13.67 -32.51
CA LYS A 641 -31.23 14.30 -32.66
C LYS A 641 -32.29 13.21 -32.84
N SER A 642 -33.57 13.53 -32.61
CA SER A 642 -34.68 12.65 -33.01
C SER A 642 -34.95 12.78 -34.51
N PHE A 643 -35.34 11.67 -35.13
CA PHE A 643 -35.75 11.59 -36.54
C PHE A 643 -37.05 10.79 -36.62
N GLU A 644 -38.15 11.50 -36.83
CA GLU A 644 -39.50 10.94 -36.89
C GLU A 644 -40.15 11.33 -38.25
N THR A 645 -40.62 10.32 -39.00
CA THR A 645 -41.07 10.41 -40.39
C THR A 645 -42.13 9.33 -40.71
N VAL A 646 -42.97 9.58 -41.71
CA VAL A 646 -44.09 8.72 -42.12
C VAL A 646 -43.67 7.68 -43.18
N ASP A 647 -42.50 7.85 -43.79
CA ASP A 647 -41.98 6.94 -44.83
C ASP A 647 -41.48 5.62 -44.22
N LYS A 648 -41.91 4.49 -44.78
CA LYS A 648 -41.55 3.13 -44.33
C LYS A 648 -40.14 2.70 -44.76
N SER A 649 -39.50 3.45 -45.66
CA SER A 649 -38.12 3.22 -46.08
C SER A 649 -37.09 3.88 -45.14
N LEU A 650 -37.55 4.83 -44.31
CA LEU A 650 -36.72 5.62 -43.39
C LEU A 650 -36.81 5.10 -41.94
N LEU A 651 -35.73 5.26 -41.17
CA LEU A 651 -35.63 4.72 -39.81
C LEU A 651 -36.13 5.70 -38.75
N ASN A 652 -37.21 5.36 -38.05
CA ASN A 652 -37.75 6.18 -36.96
C ASN A 652 -37.04 5.95 -35.62
N PHE A 653 -36.40 6.98 -35.07
CA PHE A 653 -35.67 6.95 -33.78
C PHE A 653 -35.70 8.30 -33.03
N ARG A 654 -35.39 8.25 -31.74
CA ARG A 654 -35.26 9.44 -30.87
C ARG A 654 -33.80 9.74 -30.54
N LYS A 655 -33.50 10.97 -30.13
CA LYS A 655 -32.19 11.34 -29.57
C LYS A 655 -31.78 10.32 -28.49
N GLY A 656 -30.53 9.89 -28.53
CA GLY A 656 -29.97 8.85 -27.66
C GLY A 656 -30.32 7.41 -28.05
N GLY A 657 -31.08 7.20 -29.13
CA GLY A 657 -31.26 5.86 -29.69
C GLY A 657 -29.96 5.34 -30.29
N ILE A 658 -29.58 4.10 -29.95
CA ILE A 658 -28.44 3.40 -30.55
C ILE A 658 -28.98 2.59 -31.74
N ILE A 659 -28.35 2.76 -32.89
CA ILE A 659 -28.72 2.16 -34.18
C ILE A 659 -27.58 1.25 -34.60
N LYS A 660 -27.89 -0.02 -34.90
CA LYS A 660 -26.92 -0.95 -35.51
C LYS A 660 -26.89 -0.73 -37.02
N LEU A 661 -25.75 -0.34 -37.55
CA LEU A 661 -25.48 -0.25 -38.98
C LEU A 661 -25.63 -1.62 -39.65
N LEU A 662 -26.10 -1.62 -40.89
CA LEU A 662 -26.22 -2.82 -41.72
C LEU A 662 -25.55 -2.55 -43.08
N PRO A 663 -24.62 -3.42 -43.54
CA PRO A 663 -23.94 -3.22 -44.81
C PRO A 663 -24.94 -3.31 -45.97
N ILE A 664 -24.90 -2.33 -46.86
CA ILE A 664 -25.70 -2.30 -48.09
C ILE A 664 -24.97 -1.48 -49.16
N ASP A 665 -24.88 -2.03 -50.37
CA ASP A 665 -24.20 -1.41 -51.50
C ASP A 665 -25.07 -0.33 -52.17
N GLY A 666 -24.45 0.69 -52.76
CA GLY A 666 -25.14 1.73 -53.53
C GLY A 666 -25.80 2.85 -52.70
N LEU A 667 -25.44 2.99 -51.42
CA LEU A 667 -25.86 4.13 -50.59
C LEU A 667 -25.46 5.48 -51.19
N LYS A 668 -26.34 6.49 -51.06
CA LYS A 668 -26.01 7.88 -51.39
C LYS A 668 -25.09 8.48 -50.31
N PRO A 669 -24.13 9.35 -50.67
CA PRO A 669 -23.32 10.08 -49.69
C PRO A 669 -24.19 10.82 -48.66
N GLY A 670 -23.80 10.76 -47.38
CA GLY A 670 -24.54 11.38 -46.27
C GLY A 670 -25.75 10.58 -45.76
N TRP A 671 -25.96 9.34 -46.25
CA TRP A 671 -26.97 8.42 -45.74
C TRP A 671 -26.33 7.13 -45.20
N CYS A 672 -26.94 6.60 -44.15
CA CYS A 672 -26.64 5.29 -43.58
C CYS A 672 -27.88 4.39 -43.66
N PHE A 673 -27.67 3.07 -43.64
CA PHE A 673 -28.72 2.07 -43.43
C PHE A 673 -28.44 1.32 -42.12
N GLY A 674 -29.49 1.03 -41.36
CA GLY A 674 -29.34 0.38 -40.07
C GLY A 674 -30.67 0.02 -39.43
N SER A 675 -30.59 -0.48 -38.20
CA SER A 675 -31.72 -1.05 -37.47
C SER A 675 -31.77 -0.62 -36.01
N ILE A 676 -32.99 -0.43 -35.50
CA ILE A 676 -33.29 -0.15 -34.09
C ILE A 676 -34.60 -0.83 -33.69
N GLY A 677 -34.59 -1.58 -32.58
CA GLY A 677 -35.77 -2.33 -32.11
C GLY A 677 -36.37 -3.30 -33.14
N GLY A 678 -35.53 -3.92 -33.98
CA GLY A 678 -35.96 -4.85 -35.04
C GLY A 678 -36.53 -4.21 -36.31
N ARG A 679 -36.72 -2.87 -36.35
CA ARG A 679 -37.05 -2.14 -37.58
C ARG A 679 -35.77 -1.68 -38.26
N SER A 680 -35.73 -1.73 -39.59
CA SER A 680 -34.58 -1.30 -40.41
C SER A 680 -35.00 -0.24 -41.42
N GLY A 681 -34.09 0.68 -41.77
CA GLY A 681 -34.39 1.81 -42.65
C GLY A 681 -33.19 2.74 -42.88
N LEU A 682 -33.35 3.68 -43.79
CA LEU A 682 -32.36 4.70 -44.12
C LEU A 682 -32.44 5.90 -43.16
N PHE A 683 -31.31 6.52 -42.86
CA PHE A 683 -31.23 7.75 -42.07
C PHE A 683 -30.03 8.63 -42.45
N PRO A 684 -30.10 9.96 -42.26
CA PRO A 684 -28.98 10.86 -42.51
C PRO A 684 -27.81 10.61 -41.54
N THR A 685 -26.57 10.68 -42.04
CA THR A 685 -25.37 10.45 -41.21
C THR A 685 -25.13 11.59 -40.21
N ASP A 686 -25.43 12.85 -40.56
CA ASP A 686 -25.12 14.07 -39.80
C ASP A 686 -25.83 14.20 -38.45
N ILE A 687 -26.92 13.44 -38.26
CA ILE A 687 -27.69 13.40 -37.02
C ILE A 687 -27.27 12.25 -36.08
N THR A 688 -26.17 11.56 -36.40
CA THR A 688 -25.62 10.44 -35.62
C THR A 688 -24.11 10.58 -35.42
N GLN A 689 -23.56 9.93 -34.39
CA GLN A 689 -22.11 9.73 -34.24
C GLN A 689 -21.80 8.25 -33.98
N PRO A 690 -20.60 7.76 -34.31
CA PRO A 690 -20.13 6.43 -33.89
C PRO A 690 -20.28 6.19 -32.39
N SER A 691 -20.60 4.94 -32.01
CA SER A 691 -20.87 4.53 -30.63
C SER A 691 -20.29 3.15 -30.34
N ALA A 692 -19.93 2.88 -29.08
CA ALA A 692 -19.62 1.53 -28.64
C ALA A 692 -20.86 0.62 -28.80
N PRO A 693 -20.70 -0.67 -29.12
CA PRO A 693 -21.84 -1.60 -29.13
C PRO A 693 -22.46 -1.69 -27.72
N PRO A 694 -23.79 -1.90 -27.57
CA PRO A 694 -24.39 -2.07 -26.24
C PRO A 694 -23.85 -3.29 -25.47
N ASP A 695 -23.76 -4.44 -26.14
CA ASP A 695 -23.55 -5.75 -25.52
C ASP A 695 -22.13 -6.34 -25.75
N TYR A 696 -21.12 -5.48 -25.98
CA TYR A 696 -19.77 -5.92 -26.40
C TYR A 696 -19.05 -6.89 -25.45
N HIS A 697 -19.53 -7.05 -24.21
CA HIS A 697 -19.06 -8.07 -23.26
C HIS A 697 -19.48 -9.48 -23.60
N HIS A 698 -20.69 -9.67 -24.13
CA HIS A 698 -21.31 -10.99 -24.25
C HIS A 698 -20.84 -11.77 -25.49
N VAL A 699 -20.10 -11.12 -26.39
CA VAL A 699 -19.58 -11.63 -27.67
C VAL A 699 -18.79 -12.95 -27.55
N HIS A 700 -18.24 -13.27 -26.38
CA HIS A 700 -17.52 -14.52 -26.15
C HIS A 700 -18.40 -15.76 -25.89
N LEU A 701 -19.70 -15.61 -25.64
CA LEU A 701 -20.61 -16.74 -25.38
C LEU A 701 -21.29 -17.28 -26.64
N ASP A 702 -21.80 -16.42 -27.52
CA ASP A 702 -22.72 -16.81 -28.61
C ASP A 702 -22.16 -17.85 -29.59
N ARG A 703 -20.84 -17.83 -29.86
CA ARG A 703 -20.17 -18.78 -30.76
C ARG A 703 -20.28 -20.26 -30.32
N ARG A 704 -20.74 -20.56 -29.10
CA ARG A 704 -21.08 -21.94 -28.67
C ARG A 704 -22.56 -22.29 -28.79
N ASP A 705 -23.44 -21.29 -28.81
CA ASP A 705 -24.88 -21.48 -28.69
C ASP A 705 -25.60 -21.53 -30.04
N GLU A 706 -25.09 -20.83 -31.07
CA GLU A 706 -25.56 -21.00 -32.46
C GLU A 706 -25.47 -22.47 -32.91
N ARG A 707 -24.34 -23.14 -32.60
CA ARG A 707 -24.14 -24.57 -32.86
C ARG A 707 -25.07 -25.51 -32.07
N ARG A 708 -25.74 -25.03 -31.02
CA ARG A 708 -26.69 -25.82 -30.21
C ARG A 708 -28.16 -25.53 -30.57
N LYS A 709 -28.47 -24.29 -30.93
CA LYS A 709 -29.82 -23.87 -31.40
C LYS A 709 -30.18 -24.51 -32.76
N SER A 710 -29.19 -24.85 -33.59
CA SER A 710 -29.38 -25.51 -34.89
C SER A 710 -29.92 -26.96 -34.84
N MET A 711 -30.01 -27.61 -33.67
CA MET A 711 -30.40 -29.03 -33.54
C MET A 711 -31.74 -29.25 -32.81
N ARG A 712 -32.62 -28.24 -32.72
CA ARG A 712 -33.91 -28.40 -32.01
C ARG A 712 -35.10 -27.63 -32.61
N ALA A 713 -35.41 -27.93 -33.87
CA ALA A 713 -36.72 -27.61 -34.45
C ALA A 713 -37.82 -28.52 -33.83
N PRO A 714 -38.99 -27.99 -33.39
CA PRO A 714 -40.03 -28.78 -32.73
C PRO A 714 -41.18 -29.20 -33.66
N THR A 715 -41.77 -30.37 -33.38
CA THR A 715 -43.08 -30.81 -33.88
C THR A 715 -44.11 -30.93 -32.73
N PRO A 716 -45.44 -30.84 -32.96
CA PRO A 716 -46.30 -30.14 -31.99
C PRO A 716 -47.46 -30.93 -31.34
N ARG A 717 -47.84 -30.49 -30.11
CA ARG A 717 -49.16 -30.61 -29.43
C ARG A 717 -49.59 -32.00 -28.88
N PRO A 718 -50.62 -32.14 -27.99
CA PRO A 718 -51.55 -31.10 -27.46
C PRO A 718 -51.78 -31.02 -25.91
N THR A 719 -52.07 -29.79 -25.44
CA THR A 719 -53.04 -29.34 -24.37
C THR A 719 -53.21 -29.99 -22.98
N SER A 720 -53.17 -29.16 -21.92
CA SER A 720 -54.28 -29.00 -20.93
C SER A 720 -54.20 -27.65 -20.14
N HIS A 721 -55.30 -27.25 -19.49
CA HIS A 721 -55.57 -26.03 -18.70
C HIS A 721 -55.04 -26.12 -17.24
N ASN A 722 -54.94 -25.10 -16.34
CA ASN A 722 -55.25 -23.63 -16.26
C ASN A 722 -54.36 -23.01 -15.11
N GLY A 723 -54.39 -21.73 -14.68
CA GLY A 723 -55.03 -20.49 -15.13
C GLY A 723 -55.37 -19.47 -13.98
N SER A 724 -54.93 -18.19 -14.09
CA SER A 724 -55.22 -17.00 -13.21
C SER A 724 -54.57 -16.96 -11.80
N ALA A 725 -54.31 -15.83 -11.09
CA ALA A 725 -54.63 -14.38 -11.28
C ALA A 725 -53.57 -13.41 -10.61
N GLN A 726 -53.80 -12.08 -10.66
CA GLN A 726 -53.02 -10.93 -10.10
C GLN A 726 -53.98 -9.69 -9.92
N PRO A 727 -53.59 -8.44 -9.57
CA PRO A 727 -52.66 -7.87 -8.54
C PRO A 727 -53.19 -6.59 -7.78
N SER A 728 -52.51 -6.10 -6.71
CA SER A 728 -52.57 -4.71 -6.15
C SER A 728 -51.49 -4.51 -5.05
N ARG A 729 -50.66 -3.45 -4.96
CA ARG A 729 -50.87 -1.99 -4.67
C ARG A 729 -51.30 -1.68 -3.22
N ASP A 730 -50.91 -0.60 -2.50
CA ASP A 730 -49.92 0.53 -2.58
C ASP A 730 -49.83 1.13 -1.12
N GLY A 731 -48.98 2.08 -0.66
CA GLY A 731 -47.87 2.89 -1.19
C GLY A 731 -47.54 4.11 -0.24
N SER A 732 -46.40 4.81 -0.42
CA SER A 732 -45.92 6.04 0.34
C SER A 732 -45.43 5.79 1.79
N VAL A 733 -44.28 6.27 2.31
CA VAL A 733 -43.47 7.53 2.22
C VAL A 733 -43.99 8.70 3.07
N LEU A 734 -43.26 9.05 4.15
CA LEU A 734 -42.73 10.41 4.45
C LEU A 734 -41.69 10.35 5.60
N GLY A 735 -40.89 11.40 5.81
CA GLY A 735 -39.94 11.53 6.93
C GLY A 735 -39.53 12.98 7.21
N SER A 736 -38.80 13.24 8.30
CA SER A 736 -38.16 14.54 8.61
C SER A 736 -37.06 14.38 9.68
N ALA A 737 -36.19 15.38 9.86
CA ALA A 737 -34.94 15.29 10.64
C ALA A 737 -34.70 16.49 11.58
N ARG A 738 -33.87 16.29 12.63
CA ARG A 738 -33.12 17.26 13.49
C ARG A 738 -32.48 16.50 14.69
N SER A 739 -31.44 16.96 15.41
CA SER A 739 -30.35 17.91 15.10
C SER A 739 -29.30 17.98 16.25
N VAL A 740 -28.03 17.67 15.95
CA VAL A 740 -26.74 18.21 16.50
C VAL A 740 -26.60 18.56 18.01
N GLN A 741 -25.73 17.81 18.73
CA GLN A 741 -24.71 18.21 19.73
C GLN A 741 -24.17 16.91 20.41
N GLY A 742 -22.95 16.76 20.96
CA GLY A 742 -21.73 17.60 20.97
C GLY A 742 -20.70 17.09 22.03
N SER A 743 -19.40 17.39 21.84
CA SER A 743 -18.26 17.13 22.77
C SER A 743 -17.56 15.75 22.75
N GLU A 744 -16.24 15.78 22.97
CA GLU A 744 -15.30 14.66 23.09
C GLU A 744 -14.73 14.55 24.53
N MET A 745 -14.17 13.40 24.93
CA MET A 745 -13.05 13.28 25.89
C MET A 745 -12.31 11.93 25.70
N ASN A 746 -11.01 11.90 26.05
CA ASN A 746 -10.17 10.70 26.01
C ASN A 746 -10.26 9.90 27.32
N ASP A 747 -10.15 8.57 27.25
CA ASP A 747 -9.95 7.71 28.43
C ASP A 747 -9.10 6.45 28.12
N VAL A 748 -8.53 5.82 29.15
CA VAL A 748 -7.66 4.64 29.01
C VAL A 748 -8.52 3.37 28.92
N GLN A 749 -8.70 2.89 27.69
CA GLN A 749 -9.77 1.93 27.37
C GLN A 749 -9.59 0.53 28.00
N THR A 750 -10.38 0.25 29.04
CA THR A 750 -10.48 -1.06 29.70
C THR A 750 -11.48 -1.97 28.99
N PHE A 751 -11.02 -2.81 28.05
CA PHE A 751 -11.88 -3.66 27.19
C PHE A 751 -12.81 -4.63 27.97
N LEU A 752 -13.95 -4.13 28.44
CA LEU A 752 -15.03 -4.88 29.11
C LEU A 752 -16.15 -5.21 28.11
N MET A 753 -16.68 -6.44 28.14
CA MET A 753 -17.82 -6.82 27.28
C MET A 753 -19.03 -5.90 27.41
N THR A 754 -19.22 -5.23 28.55
CA THR A 754 -20.24 -4.20 28.75
C THR A 754 -20.01 -2.97 27.87
N GLU A 755 -18.77 -2.53 27.63
CA GLU A 755 -18.48 -1.42 26.70
C GLU A 755 -18.81 -1.82 25.26
N PHE A 756 -18.48 -3.05 24.84
CA PHE A 756 -18.85 -3.57 23.53
C PHE A 756 -20.38 -3.58 23.38
N ALA A 757 -21.11 -4.09 24.36
CA ALA A 757 -22.57 -4.08 24.36
C ALA A 757 -23.16 -2.66 24.31
N MET A 758 -22.64 -1.72 25.10
CA MET A 758 -23.02 -0.30 25.05
C MET A 758 -22.77 0.34 23.68
N LYS A 759 -21.78 -0.13 22.92
CA LYS A 759 -21.39 0.48 21.64
C LYS A 759 -22.07 -0.15 20.42
N TYR A 760 -22.47 -1.42 20.49
CA TYR A 760 -22.92 -2.17 19.31
C TYR A 760 -24.25 -2.93 19.46
N PHE A 761 -24.85 -3.04 20.66
CA PHE A 761 -26.14 -3.74 20.82
C PHE A 761 -27.36 -2.85 20.54
N ARG A 762 -28.48 -3.43 20.09
CA ARG A 762 -29.75 -2.71 19.78
C ARG A 762 -30.27 -1.87 20.94
N ASP A 763 -30.18 -2.39 22.17
CA ASP A 763 -30.61 -1.70 23.40
C ASP A 763 -29.85 -0.37 23.65
N ALA A 764 -28.74 -0.12 22.92
CA ALA A 764 -27.97 1.11 22.99
C ALA A 764 -28.67 2.33 22.34
N ASP A 765 -29.65 2.14 21.46
CA ASP A 765 -30.35 3.28 20.80
C ASP A 765 -31.59 3.74 21.59
N THR A 766 -32.11 2.95 22.53
CA THR A 766 -33.28 3.31 23.36
C THR A 766 -32.96 4.29 24.52
N ARG A 767 -31.92 5.13 24.37
CA ARG A 767 -31.34 5.94 25.46
C ARG A 767 -32.16 7.15 25.91
N ASP A 768 -32.84 7.84 25.01
CA ASP A 768 -33.33 9.21 25.26
C ASP A 768 -34.72 9.32 25.93
N LEU A 769 -35.34 8.21 26.37
CA LEU A 769 -36.76 8.20 26.76
C LEU A 769 -37.14 7.66 28.14
N LEU A 770 -36.23 7.08 28.93
CA LEU A 770 -36.54 6.62 30.30
C LEU A 770 -35.40 6.88 31.29
N ASP A 771 -35.60 7.89 32.15
CA ASP A 771 -34.83 8.05 33.39
C ASP A 771 -35.17 6.90 34.36
N GLY A 772 -34.12 6.24 34.88
CA GLY A 772 -34.26 5.02 35.68
C GLY A 772 -33.05 4.09 35.51
N GLY A 773 -32.11 4.15 36.46
CA GLY A 773 -30.83 3.45 36.39
C GLY A 773 -30.93 1.93 36.32
N ARG A 774 -30.84 1.38 35.10
CA ARG A 774 -30.61 -0.06 34.86
C ARG A 774 -29.14 -0.40 35.11
N ASN A 775 -28.87 -1.61 35.61
CA ASN A 775 -27.50 -2.08 35.75
C ASN A 775 -26.97 -2.53 34.38
N PHE A 776 -26.07 -1.75 33.77
CA PHE A 776 -25.54 -2.04 32.42
C PHE A 776 -24.90 -3.42 32.24
N SER A 777 -24.54 -4.10 33.34
CA SER A 777 -24.10 -5.49 33.29
C SER A 777 -25.18 -6.44 32.75
N GLU A 778 -26.47 -6.14 32.96
CA GLU A 778 -27.62 -6.92 32.47
C GLU A 778 -27.61 -7.11 30.93
N MET A 779 -27.06 -6.15 30.17
CA MET A 779 -26.96 -6.24 28.70
C MET A 779 -26.20 -7.49 28.24
N VAL A 780 -25.20 -7.92 29.02
CA VAL A 780 -24.31 -9.06 28.71
C VAL A 780 -24.56 -10.29 29.60
N GLN A 781 -25.54 -10.25 30.50
CA GLN A 781 -25.87 -11.38 31.38
C GLN A 781 -26.95 -12.29 30.79
N TYR A 782 -26.99 -13.52 31.30
CA TYR A 782 -27.99 -14.53 30.94
C TYR A 782 -29.43 -14.06 31.16
N THR A 783 -30.30 -14.39 30.20
CA THR A 783 -31.75 -14.13 30.24
C THR A 783 -32.51 -15.42 29.99
N GLU A 784 -33.53 -15.70 30.80
CA GLU A 784 -34.40 -16.89 30.61
C GLU A 784 -35.27 -16.82 29.34
N VAL A 785 -35.54 -15.61 28.84
CA VAL A 785 -36.29 -15.40 27.58
C VAL A 785 -35.34 -15.62 26.39
N PRO A 786 -35.71 -16.45 25.40
CA PRO A 786 -34.95 -16.59 24.15
C PRO A 786 -34.78 -15.26 23.41
N VAL A 787 -33.62 -15.08 22.80
CA VAL A 787 -33.26 -13.89 22.01
C VAL A 787 -34.20 -13.78 20.80
N ARG A 788 -35.02 -12.71 20.74
CA ARG A 788 -36.05 -12.51 19.71
C ARG A 788 -35.63 -11.63 18.53
N GLU A 789 -34.56 -10.85 18.72
CA GLU A 789 -33.89 -10.01 17.73
C GLU A 789 -32.38 -10.11 17.99
N SER A 790 -31.55 -9.89 16.97
CA SER A 790 -30.08 -9.93 17.12
C SER A 790 -29.60 -8.96 18.20
N LEU A 791 -28.62 -9.36 19.00
CA LEU A 791 -28.01 -8.45 19.98
C LEU A 791 -27.37 -7.26 19.28
N ILE A 792 -26.56 -7.51 18.25
CA ILE A 792 -25.92 -6.48 17.42
C ILE A 792 -26.94 -5.86 16.46
N LEU A 793 -26.88 -4.54 16.27
CA LEU A 793 -27.75 -3.83 15.32
C LEU A 793 -27.32 -4.08 13.87
N TYR A 794 -28.09 -4.90 13.15
CA TYR A 794 -27.96 -5.04 11.69
C TYR A 794 -29.01 -4.18 10.97
N SER A 795 -28.56 -3.40 9.98
CA SER A 795 -29.42 -2.58 9.10
C SER A 795 -30.19 -3.41 8.05
N ASP A 796 -29.79 -4.66 7.86
CA ASP A 796 -30.40 -5.62 6.93
C ASP A 796 -31.32 -6.58 7.71
N PRO A 797 -32.63 -6.62 7.40
CA PRO A 797 -33.60 -7.43 8.13
C PRO A 797 -33.38 -8.94 7.97
N ASP A 798 -32.84 -9.41 6.84
CA ASP A 798 -32.60 -10.84 6.63
C ASP A 798 -31.46 -11.35 7.52
N LEU A 799 -30.48 -10.49 7.83
CA LEU A 799 -29.40 -10.84 8.76
C LEU A 799 -29.90 -10.88 10.21
N ASN A 800 -30.84 -10.00 10.58
CA ASN A 800 -31.54 -10.05 11.88
C ASN A 800 -32.31 -11.38 12.04
N ASN A 801 -33.06 -11.78 10.99
CA ASN A 801 -33.79 -13.05 10.98
C ASN A 801 -32.85 -14.26 11.12
N LEU A 802 -31.74 -14.29 10.39
CA LEU A 802 -30.74 -15.37 10.48
C LEU A 802 -30.04 -15.43 11.85
N ALA A 803 -29.73 -14.29 12.46
CA ALA A 803 -29.15 -14.21 13.80
C ALA A 803 -30.04 -14.83 14.90
N VAL A 804 -31.36 -14.66 14.77
CA VAL A 804 -32.36 -15.26 15.66
C VAL A 804 -32.53 -16.75 15.36
N GLN A 805 -32.62 -17.12 14.07
CA GLN A 805 -32.76 -18.51 13.62
C GLN A 805 -31.62 -19.42 14.12
N ALA A 806 -30.40 -18.87 14.26
CA ALA A 806 -29.24 -19.56 14.79
C ALA A 806 -29.48 -20.24 16.15
N PHE A 807 -30.23 -19.59 17.05
CA PHE A 807 -30.46 -20.05 18.43
C PHE A 807 -31.88 -20.56 18.71
N MET A 808 -32.85 -20.35 17.79
CA MET A 808 -34.26 -20.74 17.99
C MET A 808 -34.67 -22.10 17.40
N SER A 809 -33.75 -22.90 16.85
CA SER A 809 -34.10 -24.21 16.25
C SER A 809 -34.00 -25.38 17.25
N ASP A 810 -35.15 -25.87 17.72
CA ASP A 810 -35.25 -27.07 18.60
C ASP A 810 -34.91 -28.40 17.90
N ASN A 811 -34.65 -28.41 16.59
CA ASN A 811 -34.40 -29.63 15.82
C ASN A 811 -32.95 -29.74 15.33
N ILE A 812 -32.30 -30.84 15.73
CA ILE A 812 -30.93 -31.25 15.38
C ILE A 812 -29.86 -30.22 15.80
N CYS A 813 -29.44 -30.31 17.06
CA CYS A 813 -28.15 -29.84 17.57
C CYS A 813 -27.82 -28.35 17.26
N PRO A 814 -28.31 -27.37 18.05
CA PRO A 814 -28.05 -25.95 17.83
C PRO A 814 -26.57 -25.56 17.64
N SER A 815 -25.64 -26.31 18.25
CA SER A 815 -24.20 -26.12 18.04
C SER A 815 -23.71 -26.41 16.63
N CYS A 816 -24.33 -27.34 15.88
CA CYS A 816 -23.97 -27.54 14.47
C CYS A 816 -24.55 -26.41 13.60
N LEU A 817 -25.75 -25.91 13.93
CA LEU A 817 -26.36 -24.78 13.23
C LEU A 817 -25.57 -23.49 13.42
N CYS A 818 -25.17 -23.12 14.64
CA CYS A 818 -24.33 -21.94 14.87
C CYS A 818 -22.96 -22.05 14.18
N VAL A 819 -22.33 -23.23 14.20
CA VAL A 819 -21.04 -23.47 13.53
C VAL A 819 -21.17 -23.38 11.99
N GLN A 820 -22.21 -24.00 11.42
CA GLN A 820 -22.47 -23.93 9.98
C GLN A 820 -22.85 -22.51 9.54
N LEU A 821 -23.69 -21.82 10.31
CA LEU A 821 -24.12 -20.46 9.99
C LEU A 821 -22.95 -19.46 10.10
N GLY A 822 -22.11 -19.55 11.14
CA GLY A 822 -20.89 -18.74 11.23
C GLY A 822 -19.79 -19.13 10.22
N LYS A 823 -19.91 -20.31 9.56
CA LYS A 823 -19.13 -20.66 8.36
C LYS A 823 -19.68 -19.97 7.11
N GLU A 824 -20.99 -20.05 6.89
CA GLU A 824 -21.66 -19.54 5.68
C GLU A 824 -21.89 -18.01 5.68
N LYS A 825 -22.01 -17.41 6.87
CA LYS A 825 -22.46 -16.03 7.11
C LYS A 825 -21.52 -15.37 8.14
N GLU A 826 -20.30 -15.08 7.71
CA GLU A 826 -19.20 -14.67 8.60
C GLU A 826 -19.48 -13.42 9.45
N PHE A 827 -20.36 -12.54 8.99
CA PHE A 827 -20.81 -11.35 9.71
C PHE A 827 -21.71 -11.66 10.94
N LEU A 828 -22.20 -12.90 11.06
CA LEU A 828 -22.89 -13.41 12.25
C LEU A 828 -21.92 -14.01 13.29
N ARG A 829 -20.61 -14.09 13.01
CA ARG A 829 -19.64 -14.64 13.99
C ARG A 829 -19.67 -13.85 15.29
N ASP A 830 -19.55 -12.52 15.22
CA ASP A 830 -19.57 -11.67 16.41
C ASP A 830 -20.90 -11.75 17.17
N GLU A 831 -22.01 -11.83 16.46
CA GLU A 831 -23.35 -12.04 17.05
C GLU A 831 -23.46 -13.41 17.75
N ILE A 832 -22.94 -14.48 17.14
CA ILE A 832 -22.84 -15.81 17.76
C ILE A 832 -21.95 -15.74 19.01
N TYR A 833 -20.79 -15.09 18.95
CA TYR A 833 -19.93 -14.88 20.13
C TYR A 833 -20.68 -14.13 21.24
N CYS A 834 -21.35 -13.01 20.92
CA CYS A 834 -22.10 -12.21 21.87
C CYS A 834 -23.28 -12.99 22.49
N GLN A 835 -24.04 -13.75 21.69
CA GLN A 835 -25.12 -14.61 22.20
C GLN A 835 -24.59 -15.74 23.08
N VAL A 836 -23.51 -16.44 22.69
CA VAL A 836 -22.91 -17.48 23.55
C VAL A 836 -22.36 -16.90 24.85
N ILE A 837 -21.64 -15.77 24.78
CA ILE A 837 -21.10 -15.08 25.96
C ILE A 837 -22.23 -14.69 26.91
N LYS A 838 -23.32 -14.09 26.38
CA LYS A 838 -24.52 -13.75 27.15
C LYS A 838 -25.14 -14.99 27.83
N GLN A 839 -25.15 -16.14 27.17
CA GLN A 839 -25.61 -17.41 27.76
C GLN A 839 -24.65 -18.00 28.81
N THR A 840 -23.39 -17.55 28.90
CA THR A 840 -22.42 -17.97 29.93
C THR A 840 -22.30 -17.03 31.12
N THR A 841 -22.53 -15.73 30.95
CA THR A 841 -22.28 -14.70 31.97
C THR A 841 -23.40 -14.66 33.02
N ASN A 842 -23.03 -14.87 34.29
CA ASN A 842 -23.94 -14.94 35.46
C ASN A 842 -25.12 -15.94 35.33
N ASN A 843 -25.01 -16.94 34.45
CA ASN A 843 -26.04 -17.96 34.28
C ASN A 843 -26.11 -18.91 35.49
N THR A 844 -27.18 -18.80 36.27
CA THR A 844 -27.47 -19.60 37.48
C THR A 844 -27.76 -21.07 37.18
N HIS A 845 -28.25 -21.39 35.97
CA HIS A 845 -28.55 -22.77 35.57
C HIS A 845 -27.27 -23.48 35.12
N ARG A 846 -26.57 -24.10 36.08
CA ARG A 846 -25.31 -24.83 35.87
C ARG A 846 -25.27 -25.72 34.61
N GLN A 847 -26.36 -26.42 34.28
CA GLN A 847 -26.44 -27.25 33.06
C GLN A 847 -26.47 -26.42 31.77
N SER A 848 -27.20 -25.30 31.74
CA SER A 848 -27.25 -24.38 30.60
C SER A 848 -25.89 -23.70 30.41
N CYS A 849 -25.35 -23.13 31.48
CA CYS A 849 -24.03 -22.50 31.49
C CYS A 849 -22.91 -23.45 31.03
N THR A 850 -22.93 -24.71 31.48
CA THR A 850 -21.97 -25.75 31.01
C THR A 850 -22.09 -26.02 29.50
N ARG A 851 -23.32 -26.00 28.93
CA ARG A 851 -23.52 -26.12 27.47
C ARG A 851 -23.01 -24.88 26.74
N GLY A 852 -23.28 -23.68 27.27
CA GLY A 852 -22.76 -22.41 26.76
C GLY A 852 -21.23 -22.39 26.67
N TRP A 853 -20.51 -22.77 27.73
CA TRP A 853 -19.05 -22.83 27.73
C TRP A 853 -18.49 -23.89 26.75
N ARG A 854 -19.17 -25.02 26.58
CA ARG A 854 -18.78 -26.04 25.57
C ARG A 854 -19.05 -25.58 24.14
N LEU A 855 -20.10 -24.78 23.92
CA LEU A 855 -20.37 -24.12 22.65
C LEU A 855 -19.35 -23.01 22.37
N LEU A 856 -18.95 -22.21 23.37
CA LEU A 856 -17.90 -21.20 23.22
C LEU A 856 -16.57 -21.84 22.83
N ASN A 857 -16.20 -22.95 23.47
CA ASN A 857 -15.00 -23.74 23.14
C ASN A 857 -15.05 -24.36 21.73
N LEU A 858 -16.25 -24.68 21.23
CA LEU A 858 -16.46 -25.15 19.85
C LEU A 858 -16.35 -23.99 18.84
N VAL A 859 -16.94 -22.84 19.16
CA VAL A 859 -16.92 -21.62 18.33
C VAL A 859 -15.49 -21.08 18.19
N THR A 860 -14.78 -20.88 19.29
CA THR A 860 -13.41 -20.33 19.30
C THR A 860 -12.39 -21.17 18.57
N GLY A 861 -12.57 -22.49 18.52
CA GLY A 861 -11.72 -23.40 17.73
C GLY A 861 -12.15 -23.57 16.27
N PHE A 862 -13.28 -22.98 15.87
CA PHE A 862 -13.83 -23.15 14.54
C PHE A 862 -13.73 -21.89 13.67
N PHE A 863 -13.97 -20.70 14.23
CA PHE A 863 -13.65 -19.42 13.59
C PHE A 863 -13.24 -18.38 14.65
N PRO A 864 -12.42 -17.38 14.30
CA PRO A 864 -12.17 -16.23 15.17
C PRO A 864 -13.37 -15.26 15.17
N CYS A 865 -13.47 -14.42 16.20
CA CYS A 865 -14.26 -13.19 16.18
C CYS A 865 -13.53 -12.07 15.41
N SER A 866 -14.22 -10.97 15.12
CA SER A 866 -13.60 -9.81 14.46
C SER A 866 -12.53 -9.16 15.35
N GLY A 867 -11.59 -8.44 14.73
CA GLY A 867 -10.62 -7.60 15.46
C GLY A 867 -11.26 -6.51 16.33
N THR A 868 -12.54 -6.18 16.13
CA THR A 868 -13.29 -5.22 16.96
C THR A 868 -13.89 -5.86 18.21
N LEU A 869 -14.27 -7.15 18.15
CA LEU A 869 -14.76 -7.91 19.31
C LEU A 869 -13.63 -8.62 20.08
N ASN A 870 -12.53 -8.98 19.41
CA ASN A 870 -11.42 -9.75 19.97
C ASN A 870 -10.81 -9.18 21.27
N PRO A 871 -10.54 -7.86 21.43
CA PRO A 871 -9.98 -7.33 22.68
C PRO A 871 -10.86 -7.63 23.89
N TYR A 872 -12.18 -7.45 23.74
CA TYR A 872 -13.18 -7.66 24.78
C TYR A 872 -13.34 -9.15 25.13
N VAL A 873 -13.35 -10.04 24.12
CA VAL A 873 -13.45 -11.50 24.33
C VAL A 873 -12.16 -12.06 24.93
N THR A 874 -11.00 -11.62 24.45
CA THR A 874 -9.71 -12.03 25.01
C THR A 874 -9.57 -11.57 26.47
N GLN A 875 -9.98 -10.34 26.80
CA GLN A 875 -9.97 -9.85 28.18
C GLN A 875 -10.97 -10.61 29.07
N LEU A 876 -12.18 -10.90 28.60
CA LEU A 876 -13.16 -11.72 29.31
C LEU A 876 -12.58 -13.11 29.63
N LEU A 877 -12.07 -13.81 28.60
CA LEU A 877 -11.52 -15.16 28.74
C LEU A 877 -10.27 -15.17 29.63
N GLN A 878 -9.45 -14.12 29.55
CA GLN A 878 -8.28 -13.94 30.42
C GLN A 878 -8.68 -13.74 31.88
N ASN A 879 -9.59 -12.80 32.19
CA ASN A 879 -10.06 -12.56 33.56
C ASN A 879 -10.58 -13.86 34.20
N ILE A 880 -11.39 -14.62 33.45
CA ILE A 880 -11.99 -15.87 33.91
C ILE A 880 -10.96 -17.02 33.99
N SER A 881 -9.90 -17.02 33.16
CA SER A 881 -8.79 -17.99 33.27
C SER A 881 -7.88 -17.76 34.48
N GLN A 882 -7.84 -16.53 35.01
CA GLN A 882 -6.96 -16.13 36.12
C GLN A 882 -7.64 -16.18 37.50
N ASP A 883 -8.96 -16.42 37.56
CA ASP A 883 -9.71 -16.64 38.81
C ASP A 883 -9.73 -18.14 39.18
N PRO A 884 -9.00 -18.58 40.23
CA PRO A 884 -8.98 -19.98 40.65
C PRO A 884 -10.29 -20.44 41.34
N SER A 885 -11.21 -19.51 41.63
CA SER A 885 -12.52 -19.82 42.22
C SER A 885 -13.62 -20.02 41.17
N HIS A 886 -13.37 -19.63 39.91
CA HIS A 886 -14.40 -19.66 38.87
C HIS A 886 -14.64 -21.09 38.32
N PRO A 887 -15.89 -21.60 38.33
CA PRO A 887 -16.20 -23.01 38.03
C PRO A 887 -15.98 -23.45 36.57
N TYR A 888 -15.56 -22.54 35.69
CA TYR A 888 -15.25 -22.80 34.28
C TYR A 888 -13.84 -22.30 33.85
N GLN A 889 -12.93 -22.07 34.81
CA GLN A 889 -11.56 -21.58 34.56
C GLN A 889 -10.85 -22.34 33.42
N GLU A 890 -10.82 -23.68 33.47
CA GLU A 890 -10.22 -24.54 32.42
C GLU A 890 -10.87 -24.33 31.04
N LEU A 891 -12.19 -24.25 30.97
CA LEU A 891 -12.90 -24.04 29.70
C LEU A 891 -12.63 -22.66 29.13
N SER A 892 -12.47 -21.64 29.99
CA SER A 892 -12.04 -20.30 29.57
C SER A 892 -10.61 -20.29 29.00
N GLN A 893 -9.70 -21.03 29.63
CA GLN A 893 -8.34 -21.21 29.13
C GLN A 893 -8.32 -21.94 27.77
N TYR A 894 -9.07 -23.04 27.61
CA TYR A 894 -9.20 -23.70 26.30
C TYR A 894 -9.83 -22.78 25.23
N CYS A 895 -10.86 -21.99 25.59
CA CYS A 895 -11.44 -21.00 24.68
C CYS A 895 -10.41 -19.94 24.25
N LYS A 896 -9.54 -19.49 25.16
CA LYS A 896 -8.48 -18.50 24.87
C LYS A 896 -7.42 -19.09 23.94
N GLU A 897 -6.93 -20.29 24.22
CA GLU A 897 -5.96 -20.98 23.35
C GLU A 897 -6.53 -21.23 21.95
N ASN A 898 -7.80 -21.67 21.86
CA ASN A 898 -8.44 -21.94 20.58
C ASN A 898 -8.69 -20.66 19.78
N LEU A 899 -9.12 -19.57 20.42
CA LEU A 899 -9.24 -18.25 19.79
C LEU A 899 -7.89 -17.78 19.23
N PHE A 900 -6.81 -17.93 20.01
CA PHE A 900 -5.45 -17.58 19.59
C PHE A 900 -5.00 -18.41 18.37
N ARG A 901 -5.21 -19.74 18.38
CA ARG A 901 -4.97 -20.61 17.21
C ARG A 901 -5.78 -20.16 15.99
N SER A 902 -7.08 -19.87 16.16
CA SER A 902 -7.98 -19.43 15.09
C SER A 902 -7.66 -18.04 14.52
N LEU A 903 -6.94 -17.20 15.28
CA LEU A 903 -6.43 -15.90 14.82
C LEU A 903 -5.12 -16.04 14.02
N ILE A 904 -4.20 -16.91 14.44
CA ILE A 904 -2.90 -17.11 13.77
C ILE A 904 -3.03 -17.99 12.51
N HIS A 905 -3.71 -19.13 12.61
CA HIS A 905 -3.78 -20.14 11.54
C HIS A 905 -5.11 -20.12 10.77
N GLY A 906 -6.03 -19.25 11.16
CA GLY A 906 -7.39 -19.18 10.61
C GLY A 906 -8.34 -20.26 11.16
N GLY A 907 -9.62 -20.15 10.79
CA GLY A 907 -10.67 -21.08 11.19
C GLY A 907 -10.64 -22.44 10.46
N ARG A 908 -11.37 -23.42 11.02
CA ARG A 908 -11.46 -24.77 10.43
C ARG A 908 -12.27 -24.78 9.14
N ARG A 909 -11.65 -25.24 8.05
CA ARG A 909 -12.27 -25.35 6.71
C ARG A 909 -13.48 -26.30 6.66
N HIS A 910 -13.48 -27.36 7.49
CA HIS A 910 -14.52 -28.39 7.55
C HIS A 910 -15.11 -28.53 8.96
N VAL A 911 -16.45 -28.55 9.02
CA VAL A 911 -17.23 -28.76 10.25
C VAL A 911 -16.79 -30.06 10.95
N PRO A 912 -16.67 -30.09 12.29
CA PRO A 912 -16.39 -31.31 13.02
C PRO A 912 -17.35 -32.44 12.67
N SER A 913 -16.84 -33.66 12.59
CA SER A 913 -17.69 -34.84 12.38
C SER A 913 -18.66 -35.02 13.55
N GLN A 914 -19.81 -35.67 13.36
CA GLN A 914 -20.80 -35.87 14.42
C GLN A 914 -20.19 -36.47 15.70
N VAL A 915 -19.30 -37.46 15.58
CA VAL A 915 -18.59 -38.12 16.69
C VAL A 915 -17.60 -37.18 17.39
N GLU A 916 -16.99 -36.26 16.65
CA GLU A 916 -16.07 -35.25 17.16
C GLU A 916 -16.83 -34.12 17.88
N MET A 917 -17.96 -33.69 17.32
CA MET A 917 -18.85 -32.71 17.94
C MET A 917 -19.47 -33.26 19.23
N GLU A 918 -19.96 -34.50 19.22
CA GLU A 918 -20.42 -35.20 20.43
C GLU A 918 -19.32 -35.34 21.49
N ALA A 919 -18.06 -35.57 21.08
CA ALA A 919 -16.94 -35.60 22.01
C ALA A 919 -16.69 -34.23 22.66
N ILE A 920 -16.67 -33.14 21.88
CA ILE A 920 -16.50 -31.76 22.39
C ILE A 920 -17.67 -31.39 23.32
N LEU A 921 -18.91 -31.66 22.91
CA LEU A 921 -20.12 -31.39 23.70
C LEU A 921 -20.23 -32.27 24.96
N ALA A 922 -19.60 -33.45 24.97
CA ALA A 922 -19.44 -34.27 26.19
C ALA A 922 -18.33 -33.74 27.13
N GLY A 923 -17.49 -32.80 26.68
CA GLY A 923 -16.36 -32.26 27.43
C GLY A 923 -15.03 -33.01 27.23
N ARG A 924 -14.91 -33.83 26.18
CA ARG A 924 -13.67 -34.54 25.84
C ARG A 924 -12.79 -33.64 24.97
N SER A 925 -11.77 -33.02 25.58
CA SER A 925 -10.88 -32.04 24.93
C SER A 925 -9.74 -32.63 24.09
N SER A 926 -9.46 -33.94 24.21
CA SER A 926 -8.35 -34.60 23.50
C SER A 926 -8.57 -36.09 23.29
N ARG A 927 -7.84 -36.66 22.34
CA ARG A 927 -7.80 -38.09 22.02
C ARG A 927 -6.37 -38.51 21.70
N ARG A 928 -5.91 -39.64 22.24
CA ARG A 928 -4.62 -40.22 21.84
C ARG A 928 -4.73 -40.85 20.44
N PHE A 929 -3.78 -40.56 19.58
CA PHE A 929 -3.64 -41.12 18.24
C PHE A 929 -2.23 -41.70 18.06
N PRO A 930 -2.08 -42.93 17.54
CA PRO A 930 -0.78 -43.45 17.14
C PRO A 930 -0.36 -42.83 15.80
N ILE A 931 0.65 -41.97 15.84
CA ILE A 931 1.39 -41.50 14.66
C ILE A 931 2.37 -42.61 14.27
N LYS A 932 2.40 -43.03 13.01
CA LYS A 932 3.35 -44.05 12.55
C LYS A 932 4.64 -43.41 12.07
N LEU A 933 5.73 -43.75 12.73
CA LEU A 933 7.08 -43.39 12.30
C LEU A 933 7.58 -44.35 11.21
N PRO A 934 8.52 -43.91 10.35
CA PRO A 934 9.29 -44.79 9.48
C PRO A 934 9.88 -45.97 10.27
N GLY A 935 9.78 -47.18 9.73
CA GLY A 935 10.10 -48.42 10.47
C GLY A 935 8.91 -49.06 11.22
N GLY A 936 7.75 -48.40 11.26
CA GLY A 936 6.48 -49.02 11.69
C GLY A 936 6.17 -48.90 13.19
N VAL A 937 6.90 -48.06 13.93
CA VAL A 937 6.64 -47.77 15.35
C VAL A 937 5.43 -46.83 15.49
N ASP A 938 4.50 -47.16 16.39
CA ASP A 938 3.36 -46.31 16.77
C ASP A 938 3.76 -45.35 17.92
N PHE A 939 3.87 -44.05 17.64
CA PHE A 939 4.10 -42.99 18.63
C PHE A 939 2.76 -42.37 19.13
N PRO A 940 2.42 -42.44 20.43
CA PRO A 940 1.07 -42.11 20.92
C PRO A 940 0.88 -40.63 21.32
N CYS A 941 0.77 -39.72 20.35
CA CYS A 941 0.52 -38.27 20.59
C CYS A 941 -0.91 -37.96 21.10
N LYS A 942 -1.08 -36.85 21.84
CA LYS A 942 -2.34 -36.38 22.45
C LYS A 942 -3.00 -35.22 21.67
N ILE A 943 -3.55 -35.53 20.50
CA ILE A 943 -4.22 -34.54 19.63
C ILE A 943 -5.50 -33.97 20.26
N ARG A 944 -5.66 -32.63 20.27
CA ARG A 944 -6.93 -31.94 20.62
C ARG A 944 -7.76 -31.69 19.35
N SER A 945 -9.07 -31.46 19.49
CA SER A 945 -9.96 -31.18 18.33
C SER A 945 -9.61 -29.92 17.52
N PHE A 946 -8.73 -29.06 18.06
CA PHE A 946 -8.26 -27.83 17.42
C PHE A 946 -6.73 -27.73 17.41
N SER A 947 -6.01 -28.86 17.61
CA SER A 947 -4.56 -28.89 17.46
C SER A 947 -4.16 -28.68 16.00
N VAL A 948 -3.13 -27.87 15.79
CA VAL A 948 -2.51 -27.63 14.47
C VAL A 948 -1.48 -28.73 14.19
N ALA A 949 -1.28 -29.11 12.94
CA ALA A 949 -0.30 -30.14 12.58
C ALA A 949 1.13 -29.77 13.01
N GLN A 950 1.47 -28.49 12.96
CA GLN A 950 2.74 -27.95 13.45
C GLN A 950 2.96 -28.22 14.95
N GLU A 951 1.99 -27.90 15.83
CA GLU A 951 2.08 -28.20 17.27
C GLU A 951 2.35 -29.69 17.55
N VAL A 952 1.78 -30.57 16.70
CA VAL A 952 1.93 -32.03 16.80
C VAL A 952 3.30 -32.49 16.30
N VAL A 953 3.89 -31.82 15.31
CA VAL A 953 5.28 -32.03 14.90
C VAL A 953 6.24 -31.52 15.97
N GLU A 954 6.03 -30.34 16.54
CA GLU A 954 6.84 -29.78 17.62
C GLU A 954 6.82 -30.66 18.88
N GLU A 955 5.65 -31.17 19.31
CA GLU A 955 5.51 -32.15 20.41
C GLU A 955 6.30 -33.44 20.10
N LEU A 956 6.20 -33.95 18.87
CA LEU A 956 6.87 -35.17 18.43
C LEU A 956 8.40 -35.01 18.35
N CYS A 957 8.90 -33.93 17.75
CA CYS A 957 10.32 -33.62 17.63
C CYS A 957 10.97 -33.40 19.01
N THR A 958 10.30 -32.67 19.90
CA THR A 958 10.77 -32.46 21.28
C THR A 958 10.95 -33.77 22.03
N GLU A 959 9.98 -34.70 21.96
CA GLU A 959 10.06 -36.02 22.59
C GLU A 959 11.11 -36.95 21.91
N MET A 960 11.43 -36.72 20.63
CA MET A 960 12.56 -37.37 19.94
C MET A 960 13.93 -36.72 20.23
N GLY A 961 13.97 -35.62 20.99
CA GLY A 961 15.20 -34.89 21.34
C GLY A 961 15.69 -33.89 20.29
N ILE A 962 14.89 -33.64 19.24
CA ILE A 962 15.18 -32.66 18.19
C ILE A 962 14.77 -31.27 18.69
N GLN A 963 15.71 -30.32 18.69
CA GLN A 963 15.51 -28.99 19.28
C GLN A 963 15.83 -27.81 18.32
N ASP A 964 16.43 -28.06 17.16
CA ASP A 964 16.65 -27.01 16.17
C ASP A 964 15.38 -26.73 15.36
N LEU A 965 15.07 -25.44 15.16
CA LEU A 965 13.90 -25.02 14.41
C LEU A 965 14.02 -25.30 12.91
N SER A 966 15.23 -25.36 12.35
CA SER A 966 15.42 -25.75 10.94
C SER A 966 15.08 -27.22 10.76
N GLU A 967 15.65 -28.10 11.59
CA GLU A 967 15.38 -29.55 11.59
C GLU A 967 13.88 -29.83 11.81
N VAL A 968 13.22 -29.16 12.76
CA VAL A 968 11.77 -29.33 13.02
C VAL A 968 10.91 -29.02 11.78
N ASN A 969 11.30 -28.03 10.96
CA ASN A 969 10.57 -27.65 9.75
C ASN A 969 10.70 -28.66 8.59
N GLU A 970 11.62 -29.63 8.67
CA GLU A 970 11.73 -30.72 7.69
C GLU A 970 10.68 -31.83 7.92
N PHE A 971 10.08 -31.91 9.13
CA PHE A 971 9.10 -32.94 9.47
C PHE A 971 7.68 -32.60 9.01
N SER A 972 6.98 -33.58 8.43
CA SER A 972 5.60 -33.43 7.98
C SER A 972 4.71 -34.63 8.32
N ILE A 973 3.42 -34.38 8.57
CA ILE A 973 2.42 -35.40 8.93
C ILE A 973 1.40 -35.53 7.79
N HIS A 974 1.33 -36.72 7.19
CA HIS A 974 0.38 -37.03 6.11
C HIS A 974 -0.69 -38.01 6.60
N ALA A 975 -1.92 -37.85 6.10
CA ALA A 975 -3.05 -38.70 6.45
C ALA A 975 -3.49 -39.55 5.25
N SER A 976 -3.20 -40.86 5.29
CA SER A 976 -3.72 -41.81 4.29
C SER A 976 -5.12 -42.30 4.63
N ARG A 977 -5.87 -42.71 3.60
CA ARG A 977 -7.19 -43.36 3.72
C ARG A 977 -7.17 -44.71 3.02
N ASP A 978 -6.94 -45.77 3.80
CA ASP A 978 -7.03 -47.15 3.33
C ASP A 978 -8.44 -47.44 2.76
N GLN A 979 -8.50 -47.88 1.51
CA GLN A 979 -9.76 -48.20 0.81
C GLN A 979 -10.20 -49.66 1.02
N GLY A 980 -9.43 -50.47 1.78
CA GLY A 980 -9.43 -51.92 1.66
C GLY A 980 -10.23 -52.77 2.66
N ARG A 981 -10.77 -52.25 3.79
CA ARG A 981 -11.61 -53.06 4.72
C ARG A 981 -12.43 -52.27 5.76
N ARG A 982 -13.53 -52.87 6.23
CA ARG A 982 -14.40 -52.36 7.32
C ARG A 982 -13.77 -52.53 8.72
N THR A 983 -12.70 -51.81 9.04
CA THR A 983 -12.24 -51.60 10.43
C THR A 983 -11.57 -50.25 10.58
N ASN A 984 -11.97 -49.47 11.59
CA ASN A 984 -11.45 -48.13 11.85
C ASN A 984 -9.98 -48.16 12.33
N ARG A 985 -9.03 -47.83 11.42
CA ARG A 985 -7.69 -47.27 11.67
C ARG A 985 -7.22 -46.58 10.38
N HIS A 986 -6.46 -45.49 10.50
CA HIS A 986 -5.87 -44.73 9.38
C HIS A 986 -4.38 -44.53 9.68
N HIS A 987 -3.50 -44.69 8.69
CA HIS A 987 -2.07 -44.93 8.95
C HIS A 987 -1.14 -44.60 7.76
N ILE A 988 0.05 -44.10 8.08
CA ILE A 988 1.25 -43.93 7.23
C ILE A 988 1.31 -42.65 6.38
N ALA A 989 2.47 -42.02 6.51
CA ALA A 989 3.10 -41.05 5.61
C ALA A 989 4.42 -41.66 5.10
N ASN A 990 4.90 -41.24 3.93
CA ASN A 990 6.29 -41.51 3.49
C ASN A 990 7.10 -40.22 3.64
N MET A 991 8.41 -40.36 3.90
CA MET A 991 9.36 -39.24 3.84
C MET A 991 9.66 -38.87 2.38
N LEU A 992 10.07 -37.62 2.20
CA LEU A 992 10.94 -37.16 1.13
C LEU A 992 12.24 -36.66 1.78
#